data_AF-A0A941KV42-F1
#
_entry.id   AF-A0A941KV42-F1
#
_cell.length_a   1.000
_cell.length_b   1.000
_cell.length_c   1.000
_cell.angle_alpha   90.00
_cell.angle_beta   90.00
_cell.angle_gamma   90.00
#
_symmetry.space_group_name_H-M   'P 1'
#
loop_
_entity.id
_entity.type
_entity.pdbx_description
1 polymer ?
#
loop_
_entity_poly.entity_id
_entity_poly.type
_entity_poly.pdbx_seq_one_letter_code
_entity_poly.pdbx_strand_id
1 'polypeptide(L)'
;MFSSLTVILTITLYMAVLFGIAQLVERRIETRGEGFKSPWVYCLSLAVYHTSWTFYGSVGFAASSGLQFLGVYLGAILGIAFWWITLRRMVFAKEIFRITSIADFISTRYNRSETIAALVTLIALLGVLPYIALQLKAVVASFQLITDNDSSPMGWGLSGLLITLFMVAFTIMFGMRRLDPTERHQGMMTALAAECLVKLVAFITIGLFVSFSLFDGFDDITERLFDQGFERVVQVSGTSNSGAMWLTLIILSFAAIQNLPRMFHVAVVENADHKHIKTAIWVLPLYMILINLFVVPIAAGGLLMGLPQESADYYVLLLPQLAGNNALTLLAFIGGFSAATGMIIVTTMTLSTMASNHLILPVLERMPACRFIKPFLLQIRWLLAAMILLGSYGFAIEFTDSYILVAIGLISFVAVLQFTPALLGGLFWNRGNSAGALAGLLAGFLMWIYTLMVPAVISHGWLPESILNEGLFGFSLLRPEALFGFDEIGSIPHSVFWTLLVNISFYIFGSLLYSPHKAERNLSTEFLCSMKPAPTQRARPTGLDRYIPLDDKLNEAQTLLETYLNIDKTKDALLQITEDLQVTGKSHIAIIELLEFHRMLEHVLAGSIGAASAHKAMESGIRYNPREAADLKALYSHLAVELTQQRMPGHEDFNDSETGSQSYGLINNLQNKIKKHEQTIRMQDKQIEDLEARLETRYQEVFRTRLETQKVRQENEMLKLQIENSLMIEKPLDADVPPFKK
;
A
#
# COMPACT_ATOMS: atom_id res chain seq x y z
N MET A 1 6.42 11.96 -38.01
CA MET A 1 7.89 12.07 -38.05
C MET A 1 8.57 10.70 -38.05
N PHE A 2 8.12 9.78 -37.20
CA PHE A 2 8.54 8.37 -37.22
C PHE A 2 7.45 7.47 -37.82
N SER A 3 7.83 6.33 -38.41
CA SER A 3 6.85 5.29 -38.75
C SER A 3 6.24 4.68 -37.48
N SER A 4 4.93 4.45 -37.48
CA SER A 4 4.21 3.78 -36.38
C SER A 4 4.86 2.46 -35.96
N LEU A 5 5.43 1.71 -36.91
CA LEU A 5 6.15 0.46 -36.63
C LEU A 5 7.46 0.70 -35.86
N THR A 6 8.18 1.79 -36.15
CA THR A 6 9.40 2.18 -35.41
C THR A 6 9.07 2.55 -33.97
N VAL A 7 7.98 3.29 -33.76
CA VAL A 7 7.52 3.69 -32.42
C VAL A 7 7.05 2.47 -31.62
N ILE A 8 6.23 1.60 -32.21
CA ILE A 8 5.79 0.35 -31.57
C ILE A 8 6.98 -0.54 -31.20
N LEU A 9 7.95 -0.73 -32.12
CA LEU A 9 9.15 -1.51 -31.84
C LEU A 9 9.98 -0.91 -30.70
N THR A 10 10.12 0.42 -30.65
CA THR A 10 10.81 1.13 -29.57
C THR A 10 10.12 0.93 -28.22
N ILE A 11 8.79 1.04 -28.17
CA ILE A 11 7.96 0.74 -26.99
C ILE A 11 8.14 -0.73 -26.55
N THR A 12 8.04 -1.67 -27.48
CA THR A 12 8.17 -3.10 -27.17
C THR A 12 9.55 -3.43 -26.64
N LEU A 13 10.61 -2.86 -27.22
CA LEU A 13 11.98 -3.00 -26.74
C LEU A 13 12.17 -2.39 -25.35
N TYR A 14 11.64 -1.18 -25.12
CA TYR A 14 11.67 -0.52 -23.80
C TYR A 14 10.99 -1.38 -22.72
N MET A 15 9.78 -1.86 -22.98
CA MET A 15 9.04 -2.73 -22.07
C MET A 15 9.73 -4.08 -21.87
N ALA A 16 10.38 -4.64 -22.90
CA ALA A 16 11.17 -5.86 -22.80
C ALA A 16 12.43 -5.67 -21.94
N VAL A 17 13.06 -4.49 -21.97
CA VAL A 17 14.19 -4.14 -21.08
C VAL A 17 13.72 -4.04 -19.62
N LEU A 18 12.62 -3.31 -19.34
CA LEU A 18 12.03 -3.26 -17.99
C LEU A 18 11.65 -4.67 -17.49
N PHE A 19 11.12 -5.51 -18.39
CA PHE A 19 10.76 -6.88 -18.06
C PHE A 19 11.99 -7.75 -17.76
N GLY A 20 13.05 -7.60 -18.56
CA GLY A 20 14.34 -8.24 -18.31
C GLY A 20 14.91 -7.86 -16.95
N ILE A 21 14.86 -6.59 -16.56
CA ILE A 21 15.29 -6.11 -15.23
C ILE A 21 14.47 -6.81 -14.12
N ALA A 22 13.15 -6.89 -14.25
CA ALA A 22 12.30 -7.58 -13.27
C ALA A 22 12.65 -9.08 -13.15
N GLN A 23 12.81 -9.78 -14.29
CA GLN A 23 13.15 -11.21 -14.33
C GLN A 23 14.55 -11.52 -13.79
N LEU A 24 15.54 -10.66 -14.05
CA LEU A 24 16.89 -10.81 -13.50
C LEU A 24 16.90 -10.69 -11.97
N VAL A 25 16.04 -9.84 -11.41
CA VAL A 25 15.84 -9.71 -9.97
C VAL A 25 15.15 -10.94 -9.40
N GLU A 26 14.02 -11.39 -9.97
CA GLU A 26 13.33 -12.62 -9.53
C GLU A 26 14.26 -13.84 -9.52
N ARG A 27 14.95 -14.14 -10.64
CA ARG A 27 15.88 -15.26 -10.73
C ARG A 27 17.04 -15.18 -9.73
N ARG A 28 17.51 -13.97 -9.41
CA ARG A 28 18.58 -13.77 -8.42
C ARG A 28 18.11 -14.06 -7.01
N ILE A 29 16.84 -13.78 -6.69
CA ILE A 29 16.24 -14.10 -5.39
C ILE A 29 16.05 -15.61 -5.28
N GLU A 30 15.50 -16.26 -6.31
CA GLU A 30 15.31 -17.72 -6.37
C GLU A 30 16.63 -18.49 -6.23
N THR A 31 17.72 -18.00 -6.83
CA THR A 31 19.04 -18.67 -6.81
C THR A 31 19.91 -18.35 -5.59
N ARG A 32 19.68 -17.25 -4.86
CA ARG A 32 20.50 -16.84 -3.71
C ARG A 32 19.76 -16.77 -2.38
N GLY A 33 18.44 -16.93 -2.35
CA GLY A 33 17.60 -16.84 -1.13
C GLY A 33 17.46 -15.43 -0.53
N GLU A 34 18.38 -14.51 -0.81
CA GLU A 34 18.38 -13.16 -0.26
C GLU A 34 17.59 -12.17 -1.12
N GLY A 35 16.39 -11.81 -0.66
CA GLY A 35 15.59 -10.73 -1.24
C GLY A 35 16.24 -9.34 -1.09
N PHE A 36 16.14 -8.50 -2.12
CA PHE A 36 16.68 -7.14 -2.11
C PHE A 36 15.93 -6.23 -1.14
N LYS A 37 16.53 -5.95 0.03
CA LYS A 37 16.04 -4.96 1.01
C LYS A 37 16.64 -3.56 0.79
N SER A 38 16.90 -3.17 -0.46
CA SER A 38 17.53 -1.88 -0.78
C SER A 38 16.57 -0.72 -0.51
N PRO A 39 16.90 0.23 0.39
CA PRO A 39 16.06 1.40 0.64
C PRO A 39 15.89 2.25 -0.62
N TRP A 40 16.90 2.33 -1.48
CA TRP A 40 16.90 3.14 -2.70
C TRP A 40 15.89 2.65 -3.73
N VAL A 41 15.78 1.33 -3.93
CA VAL A 41 14.80 0.76 -4.87
C VAL A 41 13.38 1.06 -4.39
N TYR A 42 13.11 0.89 -3.09
CA TYR A 42 11.83 1.29 -2.50
C TYR A 42 11.55 2.79 -2.68
N CYS A 43 12.51 3.67 -2.36
CA CYS A 43 12.34 5.12 -2.49
C CYS A 43 12.09 5.57 -3.94
N LEU A 44 12.79 5.00 -4.92
CA LEU A 44 12.59 5.30 -6.33
C LEU A 44 11.28 4.70 -6.87
N SER A 45 10.83 3.54 -6.37
CA SER A 45 9.54 2.97 -6.76
C SER A 45 8.36 3.86 -6.33
N LEU A 46 8.47 4.57 -5.19
CA LEU A 46 7.48 5.57 -4.76
C LEU A 46 7.36 6.76 -5.72
N ALA A 47 8.36 7.02 -6.57
CA ALA A 47 8.29 8.06 -7.57
C ALA A 47 7.27 7.75 -8.70
N VAL A 48 6.63 6.57 -8.71
CA VAL A 48 5.40 6.27 -9.49
C VAL A 48 4.23 7.22 -9.18
N TYR A 49 4.33 8.01 -8.10
CA TYR A 49 3.46 9.17 -7.90
C TYR A 49 3.50 10.15 -9.08
N HIS A 50 4.66 10.31 -9.73
CA HIS A 50 4.89 11.15 -10.90
C HIS A 50 4.50 10.39 -12.16
N THR A 51 3.34 10.76 -12.69
CA THR A 51 2.70 10.09 -13.83
C THR A 51 2.85 10.92 -15.11
N SER A 52 2.19 10.57 -16.22
CA SER A 52 2.17 11.46 -17.40
C SER A 52 1.50 12.82 -17.10
N TRP A 53 0.70 12.92 -16.03
CA TRP A 53 0.21 14.21 -15.52
C TRP A 53 1.34 15.11 -14.98
N THR A 54 2.39 14.54 -14.39
CA THR A 54 3.60 15.30 -14.05
C THR A 54 4.40 15.61 -15.31
N PHE A 55 4.68 14.59 -16.12
CA PHE A 55 5.59 14.72 -17.26
C PHE A 55 5.07 15.63 -18.38
N TYR A 56 3.76 15.61 -18.64
CA TYR A 56 3.10 16.45 -19.66
C TYR A 56 2.24 17.53 -18.98
N GLY A 57 1.25 17.09 -18.18
CA GLY A 57 0.22 17.97 -17.62
C GLY A 57 0.72 19.13 -16.73
N SER A 58 1.86 19.00 -16.04
CA SER A 58 2.40 20.09 -15.22
C SER A 58 2.97 21.24 -16.05
N VAL A 59 3.41 20.97 -17.28
CA VAL A 59 3.91 21.99 -18.22
C VAL A 59 2.74 22.75 -18.83
N GLY A 60 1.66 22.07 -19.21
CA GLY A 60 0.40 22.72 -19.60
C GLY A 60 -0.25 23.50 -18.46
N PHE A 61 -0.17 22.99 -17.21
CA PHE A 61 -0.64 23.72 -16.03
C PHE A 61 0.17 25.01 -15.79
N ALA A 62 1.50 24.95 -15.92
CA ALA A 62 2.35 26.14 -15.79
C ALA A 62 2.09 27.18 -16.89
N ALA A 63 1.90 26.75 -18.15
CA ALA A 63 1.61 27.64 -19.28
C ALA A 63 0.25 28.36 -19.17
N SER A 64 -0.72 27.73 -18.50
CA SER A 64 -2.10 28.24 -18.34
C SER A 64 -2.34 28.99 -17.02
N SER A 65 -1.76 28.53 -15.91
CA SER A 65 -2.07 29.02 -14.55
C SER A 65 -0.84 29.48 -13.75
N GLY A 66 0.32 29.58 -14.38
CA GLY A 66 1.56 30.01 -13.72
C GLY A 66 2.01 29.04 -12.63
N LEU A 67 2.53 29.55 -11.52
CA LEU A 67 3.15 28.72 -10.49
C LEU A 67 2.18 27.85 -9.67
N GLN A 68 0.86 27.89 -9.93
CA GLN A 68 -0.16 27.13 -9.19
C GLN A 68 0.09 25.61 -9.17
N PHE A 69 0.70 25.06 -10.23
CA PHE A 69 1.06 23.63 -10.29
C PHE A 69 1.95 23.18 -9.12
N LEU A 70 2.80 24.07 -8.57
CA LEU A 70 3.65 23.78 -7.41
C LEU A 70 2.84 23.47 -6.14
N GLY A 71 1.58 23.91 -6.04
CA GLY A 71 0.69 23.56 -4.93
C GLY A 71 0.47 22.05 -4.78
N VAL A 72 0.49 21.31 -5.90
CA VAL A 72 0.40 19.84 -5.89
C VAL A 72 1.64 19.22 -5.26
N TYR A 73 2.83 19.66 -5.68
CA TYR A 73 4.08 19.14 -5.16
C TYR A 73 4.32 19.55 -3.71
N LEU A 74 3.95 20.78 -3.32
CA LEU A 74 4.01 21.25 -1.94
C LEU A 74 3.10 20.42 -1.02
N GLY A 75 1.85 20.14 -1.42
CA GLY A 75 0.94 19.28 -0.68
C GLY A 75 1.47 17.85 -0.51
N ALA A 76 2.05 17.28 -1.56
CA ALA A 76 2.65 15.96 -1.50
C ALA A 76 3.91 15.92 -0.62
N ILE A 77 4.79 16.93 -0.70
CA ILE A 77 5.97 17.08 0.19
C ILE A 77 5.56 17.20 1.66
N LEU A 78 4.50 17.95 1.96
CA LEU A 78 3.91 17.99 3.30
C LEU A 78 3.43 16.59 3.73
N GLY A 79 2.69 15.87 2.88
CA GLY A 79 2.25 14.50 3.18
C GLY A 79 3.43 13.54 3.45
N ILE A 80 4.52 13.68 2.69
CA ILE A 80 5.77 12.94 2.88
C ILE A 80 6.44 13.28 4.22
N ALA A 81 6.48 14.56 4.63
CA ALA A 81 7.01 14.95 5.92
C ALA A 81 6.24 14.29 7.09
N PHE A 82 4.92 14.11 6.94
CA PHE A 82 4.10 13.39 7.92
C PHE A 82 4.24 11.85 7.88
N TRP A 83 4.90 11.24 6.89
CA TRP A 83 5.03 9.77 6.78
C TRP A 83 5.74 9.10 7.95
N TRP A 84 6.63 9.82 8.66
CA TRP A 84 7.24 9.29 9.90
C TRP A 84 6.18 8.96 10.98
N ILE A 85 5.02 9.62 10.91
CA ILE A 85 3.88 9.44 11.81
C ILE A 85 2.78 8.60 11.14
N THR A 86 2.36 8.92 9.91
CA THR A 86 1.24 8.24 9.23
C THR A 86 1.68 6.90 8.63
N LEU A 87 2.55 6.92 7.62
CA LEU A 87 2.98 5.73 6.88
C LEU A 87 3.64 4.69 7.80
N ARG A 88 4.44 5.13 8.79
CA ARG A 88 5.05 4.24 9.78
C ARG A 88 4.02 3.43 10.57
N ARG A 89 2.91 4.05 10.98
CA ARG A 89 1.80 3.36 11.66
C ARG A 89 1.08 2.39 10.72
N MET A 90 0.89 2.78 9.45
CA MET A 90 0.28 1.91 8.44
C MET A 90 1.11 0.64 8.20
N VAL A 91 2.44 0.76 8.08
CA VAL A 91 3.34 -0.39 7.89
C VAL A 91 3.30 -1.35 9.08
N PHE A 92 3.33 -0.86 10.32
CA PHE A 92 3.19 -1.72 11.50
C PHE A 92 1.82 -2.43 11.57
N ALA A 93 0.72 -1.72 11.29
CA ALA A 93 -0.60 -2.33 11.23
C ALA A 93 -0.69 -3.39 10.10
N LYS A 94 -0.03 -3.16 8.96
CA LYS A 94 0.08 -4.14 7.86
C LYS A 94 0.89 -5.38 8.24
N GLU A 95 1.95 -5.25 9.04
CA GLU A 95 2.74 -6.39 9.52
C GLU A 95 1.91 -7.31 10.44
N ILE A 96 1.02 -6.73 11.25
CA ILE A 96 0.22 -7.48 12.25
C ILE A 96 -1.10 -8.01 11.66
N PHE A 97 -1.80 -7.23 10.84
CA PHE A 97 -3.11 -7.59 10.27
C PHE A 97 -3.07 -8.07 8.81
N ARG A 98 -1.87 -8.26 8.23
CA ARG A 98 -1.66 -8.72 6.83
C ARG A 98 -2.41 -7.90 5.78
N ILE A 99 -2.46 -6.59 6.00
CA ILE A 99 -3.26 -5.66 5.19
C ILE A 99 -2.78 -5.63 3.73
N THR A 100 -3.70 -5.97 2.82
CA THR A 100 -3.45 -6.12 1.37
C THR A 100 -3.78 -4.89 0.54
N SER A 101 -4.59 -3.96 1.06
CA SER A 101 -5.07 -2.78 0.34
C SER A 101 -5.56 -1.67 1.27
N ILE A 102 -5.84 -0.48 0.73
CA ILE A 102 -6.42 0.62 1.52
C ILE A 102 -7.86 0.32 1.99
N ALA A 103 -8.65 -0.43 1.21
CA ALA A 103 -9.98 -0.88 1.63
C ALA A 103 -9.89 -1.82 2.84
N ASP A 104 -8.93 -2.73 2.82
CA ASP A 104 -8.62 -3.68 3.89
C ASP A 104 -8.06 -2.96 5.14
N PHE A 105 -7.26 -1.90 4.95
CA PHE A 105 -6.78 -1.04 6.05
C PHE A 105 -7.92 -0.36 6.78
N ILE A 106 -8.81 0.30 6.03
CA ILE A 106 -9.94 1.05 6.57
C ILE A 106 -10.96 0.08 7.19
N SER A 107 -11.31 -1.02 6.51
CA SER A 107 -12.27 -1.99 7.06
C SER A 107 -11.76 -2.67 8.33
N THR A 108 -10.47 -3.03 8.40
CA THR A 108 -9.86 -3.65 9.59
C THR A 108 -9.97 -2.75 10.83
N ARG A 109 -9.75 -1.43 10.68
CA ARG A 109 -9.97 -0.46 11.76
C ARG A 109 -11.44 -0.41 12.22
N TYR A 110 -12.39 -0.62 11.30
CA TYR A 110 -13.82 -0.44 11.51
C TYR A 110 -14.56 -1.79 11.50
N ASN A 111 -14.26 -2.61 12.52
CA ASN A 111 -14.91 -3.90 12.78
C ASN A 111 -14.74 -4.96 11.68
N ARG A 112 -13.63 -4.95 10.93
CA ARG A 112 -13.37 -5.81 9.75
C ARG A 112 -14.54 -5.81 8.74
N SER A 113 -15.22 -4.68 8.59
CA SER A 113 -16.51 -4.62 7.88
C SER A 113 -16.40 -4.86 6.37
N GLU A 114 -17.03 -5.95 5.88
CA GLU A 114 -17.19 -6.25 4.44
C GLU A 114 -17.81 -5.05 3.68
N THR A 115 -18.78 -4.34 4.27
CA THR A 115 -19.48 -3.24 3.59
C THR A 115 -18.61 -1.99 3.44
N ILE A 116 -17.74 -1.70 4.42
CA ILE A 116 -16.78 -0.59 4.33
C ILE A 116 -15.69 -0.92 3.30
N ALA A 117 -15.20 -2.16 3.27
CA ALA A 117 -14.23 -2.61 2.28
C ALA A 117 -14.79 -2.50 0.85
N ALA A 118 -16.02 -2.96 0.63
CA ALA A 118 -16.74 -2.85 -0.63
C ALA A 118 -16.97 -1.38 -1.04
N LEU A 119 -17.40 -0.52 -0.11
CA LEU A 119 -17.63 0.91 -0.37
C LEU A 119 -16.33 1.63 -0.76
N VAL A 120 -15.25 1.46 0.00
CA VAL A 120 -13.93 2.04 -0.33
C VAL A 120 -13.44 1.54 -1.68
N THR A 121 -13.67 0.26 -2.01
CA THR A 121 -13.32 -0.32 -3.31
C THR A 121 -14.13 0.28 -4.46
N LEU A 122 -15.44 0.48 -4.27
CA LEU A 122 -16.30 1.11 -5.29
C LEU A 122 -15.92 2.58 -5.53
N ILE A 123 -15.68 3.34 -4.46
CA ILE A 123 -15.18 4.73 -4.53
C ILE A 123 -13.83 4.77 -5.25
N ALA A 124 -12.92 3.83 -4.95
CA ALA A 124 -11.61 3.76 -5.59
C ALA A 124 -11.71 3.42 -7.08
N LEU A 125 -12.58 2.49 -7.48
CA LEU A 125 -12.83 2.14 -8.88
C LEU A 125 -13.37 3.34 -9.66
N LEU A 126 -14.50 3.91 -9.20
CA LEU A 126 -15.16 5.03 -9.89
C LEU A 126 -14.31 6.30 -9.86
N GLY A 127 -13.67 6.59 -8.73
CA GLY A 127 -12.85 7.78 -8.54
C GLY A 127 -11.55 7.77 -9.32
N VAL A 128 -10.89 6.61 -9.49
CA VAL A 128 -9.58 6.52 -10.17
C VAL A 128 -9.71 6.23 -11.67
N LEU A 129 -10.85 5.73 -12.15
CA LEU A 129 -11.09 5.45 -13.57
C LEU A 129 -10.84 6.67 -14.51
N PRO A 130 -11.32 7.90 -14.21
CA PRO A 130 -10.97 9.08 -15.00
C PRO A 130 -9.47 9.35 -15.07
N TYR A 131 -8.72 9.05 -14.00
CA TYR A 131 -7.28 9.24 -13.97
C TYR A 131 -6.50 8.17 -14.73
N ILE A 132 -7.05 6.97 -14.91
CA ILE A 132 -6.50 5.95 -15.83
C ILE A 132 -6.80 6.34 -17.28
N ALA A 133 -8.04 6.78 -17.56
CA ALA A 133 -8.46 7.31 -18.86
C ALA A 133 -7.51 8.42 -19.33
N LEU A 134 -7.16 9.32 -18.41
CA LEU A 134 -6.18 10.38 -18.61
C LEU A 134 -4.78 9.87 -19.03
N GLN A 135 -4.28 8.80 -18.39
CA GLN A 135 -2.98 8.23 -18.77
C GLN A 135 -3.03 7.63 -20.17
N LEU A 136 -4.12 6.95 -20.53
CA LEU A 136 -4.34 6.41 -21.86
C LEU A 136 -4.40 7.55 -22.90
N LYS A 137 -5.14 8.64 -22.65
CA LYS A 137 -5.16 9.86 -23.49
C LYS A 137 -3.74 10.36 -23.78
N ALA A 138 -2.93 10.53 -22.73
CA ALA A 138 -1.57 11.03 -22.86
C ALA A 138 -0.65 10.13 -23.70
N VAL A 139 -0.78 8.80 -23.57
CA VAL A 139 -0.03 7.84 -24.40
C VAL A 139 -0.49 7.87 -25.87
N VAL A 140 -1.80 7.88 -26.12
CA VAL A 140 -2.37 7.87 -27.48
C VAL A 140 -2.04 9.17 -28.21
N ALA A 141 -2.23 10.33 -27.56
CA ALA A 141 -1.93 11.63 -28.14
C ALA A 141 -0.43 11.81 -28.43
N SER A 142 0.45 11.47 -27.47
CA SER A 142 1.91 11.57 -27.71
C SER A 142 2.41 10.58 -28.78
N PHE A 143 1.75 9.43 -28.96
CA PHE A 143 2.03 8.49 -30.06
C PHE A 143 1.60 9.06 -31.43
N GLN A 144 0.40 9.65 -31.51
CA GLN A 144 -0.08 10.30 -32.74
C GLN A 144 0.82 11.45 -33.16
N LEU A 145 1.23 12.30 -32.20
CA LEU A 145 1.99 13.52 -32.44
C LEU A 145 3.40 13.27 -33.01
N ILE A 146 4.00 12.10 -32.74
CA ILE A 146 5.29 11.70 -33.35
C ILE A 146 5.16 10.90 -34.65
N THR A 147 3.98 10.34 -34.95
CA THR A 147 3.77 9.47 -36.11
C THR A 147 3.28 10.19 -37.38
N ASP A 148 2.89 11.47 -37.29
CA ASP A 148 2.25 12.26 -38.38
C ASP A 148 1.08 11.51 -39.05
N ASN A 149 0.27 10.81 -38.25
CA ASN A 149 -0.96 10.22 -38.73
C ASN A 149 -2.07 11.30 -38.75
N ASP A 150 -2.29 11.91 -39.93
CA ASP A 150 -3.25 13.00 -40.13
C ASP A 150 -4.66 12.67 -39.61
N SER A 151 -5.12 13.54 -38.70
CA SER A 151 -6.49 14.04 -38.55
C SER A 151 -7.66 13.19 -39.07
N SER A 152 -7.76 11.93 -38.64
CA SER A 152 -8.95 11.11 -38.80
C SER A 152 -9.52 10.79 -37.42
N PRO A 153 -10.77 11.16 -37.09
CA PRO A 153 -11.40 10.81 -35.81
C PRO A 153 -11.41 9.30 -35.53
N MET A 154 -11.51 8.49 -36.59
CA MET A 154 -11.37 7.02 -36.55
C MET A 154 -10.01 6.55 -36.00
N GLY A 155 -8.97 7.39 -36.08
CA GLY A 155 -7.60 7.09 -35.67
C GLY A 155 -7.39 7.03 -34.15
N TRP A 156 -8.22 7.73 -33.36
CA TRP A 156 -8.30 7.52 -31.91
C TRP A 156 -8.88 6.14 -31.61
N GLY A 157 -10.01 5.79 -32.27
CA GLY A 157 -10.74 4.56 -32.05
C GLY A 157 -9.92 3.27 -32.22
N LEU A 158 -9.14 3.14 -33.30
CA LEU A 158 -8.34 1.94 -33.54
C LEU A 158 -6.99 1.97 -32.80
N SER A 159 -6.25 3.08 -32.88
CA SER A 159 -4.91 3.18 -32.28
C SER A 159 -4.99 3.14 -30.75
N GLY A 160 -5.96 3.84 -30.17
CA GLY A 160 -6.22 3.85 -28.73
C GLY A 160 -6.68 2.50 -28.21
N LEU A 161 -7.50 1.77 -28.97
CA LEU A 161 -7.89 0.40 -28.60
C LEU A 161 -6.69 -0.55 -28.63
N LEU A 162 -5.85 -0.51 -29.67
CA LEU A 162 -4.65 -1.34 -29.77
C LEU A 162 -3.65 -1.04 -28.65
N ILE A 163 -3.41 0.24 -28.35
CA ILE A 163 -2.58 0.67 -27.21
C ILE A 163 -3.19 0.19 -25.88
N THR A 164 -4.51 0.27 -25.71
CA THR A 164 -5.19 -0.21 -24.50
C THR A 164 -5.07 -1.73 -24.35
N LEU A 165 -5.27 -2.50 -25.42
CA LEU A 165 -5.09 -3.97 -25.42
C LEU A 165 -3.64 -4.36 -25.11
N PHE A 166 -2.66 -3.60 -25.63
CA PHE A 166 -1.25 -3.76 -25.28
C PHE A 166 -1.02 -3.48 -23.78
N MET A 167 -1.60 -2.41 -23.22
CA MET A 167 -1.54 -2.12 -21.78
C MET A 167 -2.21 -3.22 -20.92
N VAL A 168 -3.32 -3.81 -21.37
CA VAL A 168 -3.96 -4.97 -20.71
C VAL A 168 -3.00 -6.15 -20.68
N ALA A 169 -2.41 -6.51 -21.82
CA ALA A 169 -1.46 -7.62 -21.92
C ALA A 169 -0.24 -7.40 -21.01
N PHE A 170 0.36 -6.21 -21.03
CA PHE A 170 1.51 -5.87 -20.18
C PHE A 170 1.14 -5.83 -18.68
N THR A 171 -0.04 -5.33 -18.32
CA THR A 171 -0.50 -5.32 -16.92
C THR A 171 -0.70 -6.74 -16.39
N ILE A 172 -1.29 -7.64 -17.18
CA ILE A 172 -1.40 -9.07 -16.86
C ILE A 172 -0.01 -9.72 -16.74
N MET A 173 0.87 -9.45 -17.71
CA MET A 173 2.23 -10.01 -17.74
C MET A 173 3.13 -9.53 -16.60
N PHE A 174 2.98 -8.30 -16.09
CA PHE A 174 3.83 -7.77 -15.01
C PHE A 174 3.20 -7.94 -13.61
N GLY A 175 1.93 -7.60 -13.44
CA GLY A 175 1.33 -7.38 -12.12
C GLY A 175 0.51 -8.54 -11.56
N MET A 176 0.10 -9.54 -12.37
CA MET A 176 -0.89 -10.54 -11.94
C MET A 176 -0.46 -11.98 -12.23
N ARG A 177 0.79 -12.34 -11.89
CA ARG A 177 1.32 -13.70 -12.07
C ARG A 177 1.05 -14.65 -10.90
N ARG A 178 0.87 -14.11 -9.68
CA ARG A 178 0.77 -14.90 -8.45
C ARG A 178 -0.59 -14.68 -7.79
N LEU A 179 -1.13 -15.73 -7.17
CA LEU A 179 -2.45 -15.70 -6.54
C LEU A 179 -2.46 -14.91 -5.21
N ASP A 180 -1.34 -14.98 -4.48
CA ASP A 180 -1.18 -14.36 -3.17
C ASP A 180 -0.77 -12.88 -3.31
N PRO A 181 -1.63 -11.91 -2.94
CA PRO A 181 -1.30 -10.49 -3.03
C PRO A 181 -0.34 -10.01 -1.92
N THR A 182 0.03 -10.85 -0.95
CA THR A 182 1.06 -10.53 0.06
C THR A 182 2.47 -11.01 -0.30
N GLU A 183 2.63 -11.80 -1.37
CA GLU A 183 3.95 -12.06 -1.94
C GLU A 183 4.55 -10.75 -2.49
N ARG A 184 5.78 -10.45 -2.08
CA ARG A 184 6.46 -9.18 -2.41
C ARG A 184 6.97 -9.21 -3.85
N HIS A 185 6.52 -8.29 -4.69
CA HIS A 185 6.90 -8.24 -6.11
C HIS A 185 8.22 -7.48 -6.31
N GLN A 186 9.34 -8.00 -5.77
CA GLN A 186 10.64 -7.32 -5.82
C GLN A 186 11.13 -7.03 -7.25
N GLY A 187 10.80 -7.89 -8.22
CA GLY A 187 11.05 -7.65 -9.65
C GLY A 187 10.26 -6.44 -10.18
N MET A 188 8.96 -6.37 -9.90
CA MET A 188 8.08 -5.24 -10.28
C MET A 188 8.58 -3.93 -9.66
N MET A 189 8.89 -3.93 -8.37
CA MET A 189 9.38 -2.76 -7.64
C MET A 189 10.71 -2.24 -8.22
N THR A 190 11.58 -3.13 -8.69
CA THR A 190 12.86 -2.74 -9.31
C THR A 190 12.65 -2.20 -10.73
N ALA A 191 11.75 -2.78 -11.52
CA ALA A 191 11.37 -2.21 -12.82
C ALA A 191 10.74 -0.81 -12.66
N LEU A 192 9.89 -0.60 -11.66
CA LEU A 192 9.26 0.69 -11.36
C LEU A 192 10.28 1.75 -10.93
N ALA A 193 11.30 1.36 -10.17
CA ALA A 193 12.42 2.24 -9.82
C ALA A 193 13.28 2.63 -11.04
N ALA A 194 13.55 1.69 -11.95
CA ALA A 194 14.26 1.95 -13.21
C ALA A 194 13.45 2.86 -14.14
N GLU A 195 12.14 2.60 -14.27
CA GLU A 195 11.18 3.42 -15.01
C GLU A 195 11.21 4.88 -14.51
N CYS A 196 11.19 5.11 -13.20
CA CYS A 196 11.26 6.47 -12.65
C CYS A 196 12.61 7.17 -12.90
N LEU A 197 13.72 6.42 -12.93
CA LEU A 197 15.01 6.99 -13.34
C LEU A 197 15.00 7.44 -14.81
N VAL A 198 14.39 6.65 -15.71
CA VAL A 198 14.24 7.01 -17.13
C VAL A 198 13.42 8.29 -17.31
N LYS A 199 12.28 8.43 -16.60
CA LYS A 199 11.48 9.67 -16.59
C LYS A 199 12.32 10.89 -16.20
N LEU A 200 13.05 10.77 -15.09
CA LEU A 200 13.82 11.87 -14.52
C LEU A 200 14.96 12.30 -15.46
N VAL A 201 15.71 11.34 -16.01
CA VAL A 201 16.79 11.61 -16.97
C VAL A 201 16.23 12.23 -18.25
N ALA A 202 15.12 11.72 -18.80
CA ALA A 202 14.48 12.28 -19.98
C ALA A 202 14.06 13.74 -19.74
N PHE A 203 13.33 14.01 -18.65
CA PHE A 203 12.81 15.34 -18.36
C PHE A 203 13.92 16.37 -18.11
N ILE A 204 14.95 16.01 -17.34
CA ILE A 204 16.12 16.88 -17.11
C ILE A 204 16.87 17.15 -18.43
N THR A 205 17.07 16.13 -19.28
CA THR A 205 17.78 16.30 -20.56
C THR A 205 17.04 17.27 -21.48
N ILE A 206 15.72 17.16 -21.56
CA ILE A 206 14.87 18.07 -22.36
C ILE A 206 14.86 19.47 -21.74
N GLY A 207 14.76 19.56 -20.42
CA GLY A 207 14.80 20.82 -19.69
C GLY A 207 16.10 21.59 -19.91
N LEU A 208 17.24 20.90 -19.88
CA LEU A 208 18.56 21.47 -20.20
C LEU A 208 18.64 21.90 -21.67
N PHE A 209 18.15 21.07 -22.60
CA PHE A 209 18.12 21.41 -24.03
C PHE A 209 17.27 22.67 -24.30
N VAL A 210 16.07 22.77 -23.73
CA VAL A 210 15.25 23.99 -23.86
C VAL A 210 16.01 25.16 -23.23
N SER A 211 16.44 25.05 -21.98
CA SER A 211 16.98 26.19 -21.22
C SER A 211 18.33 26.71 -21.71
N PHE A 212 19.16 25.88 -22.37
CA PHE A 212 20.54 26.22 -22.75
C PHE A 212 20.88 25.96 -24.22
N SER A 213 19.96 25.45 -25.04
CA SER A 213 20.18 25.25 -26.49
C SER A 213 19.12 25.91 -27.37
N LEU A 214 17.91 26.15 -26.84
CA LEU A 214 16.91 27.02 -27.50
C LEU A 214 16.93 28.46 -26.96
N PHE A 215 17.43 28.64 -25.73
CA PHE A 215 17.56 29.91 -25.02
C PHE A 215 18.94 29.98 -24.35
N ASP A 216 19.40 31.18 -24.00
CA ASP A 216 20.71 31.44 -23.41
C ASP A 216 20.68 31.40 -21.86
N GLY A 217 19.88 30.49 -21.29
CA GLY A 217 19.72 30.29 -19.85
C GLY A 217 18.35 30.72 -19.29
N PHE A 218 18.20 30.60 -17.98
CA PHE A 218 16.96 30.98 -17.28
C PHE A 218 16.68 32.49 -17.37
N ASP A 219 17.72 33.32 -17.34
CA ASP A 219 17.60 34.78 -17.35
C ASP A 219 17.02 35.26 -18.70
N ASP A 220 17.55 34.76 -19.83
CA ASP A 220 17.07 35.02 -21.19
C ASP A 220 15.60 34.59 -21.39
N ILE A 221 15.20 33.44 -20.84
CA ILE A 221 13.79 33.03 -20.82
C ILE A 221 12.93 34.03 -20.04
N THR A 222 13.38 34.49 -18.88
CA THR A 222 12.59 35.45 -18.08
C THR A 222 12.50 36.82 -18.75
N GLU A 223 13.57 37.34 -19.34
CA GLU A 223 13.58 38.61 -20.06
C GLU A 223 12.58 38.58 -21.23
N ARG A 224 12.66 37.56 -22.09
CA ARG A 224 11.72 37.38 -23.21
C ARG A 224 10.27 37.17 -22.78
N LEU A 225 10.03 36.51 -21.63
CA LEU A 225 8.68 36.37 -21.06
C LEU A 225 8.05 37.73 -20.69
N PHE A 226 8.84 38.64 -20.11
CA PHE A 226 8.35 39.99 -19.78
C PHE A 226 8.13 40.82 -21.05
N ASP A 227 9.07 40.80 -22.00
CA ASP A 227 8.95 41.52 -23.28
C ASP A 227 7.72 41.12 -24.11
N GLN A 228 7.33 39.84 -24.05
CA GLN A 228 6.16 39.32 -24.77
C GLN A 228 4.86 39.30 -23.93
N GLY A 229 4.88 39.80 -22.69
CA GLY A 229 3.68 39.85 -21.82
C GLY A 229 3.21 38.50 -21.29
N PHE A 230 4.09 37.48 -21.25
CA PHE A 230 3.82 36.14 -20.70
C PHE A 230 4.23 35.98 -19.23
N GLU A 231 4.54 37.07 -18.55
CA GLU A 231 4.84 37.19 -17.11
C GLU A 231 3.96 36.33 -16.17
N ARG A 232 2.69 36.10 -16.51
CA ARG A 232 1.74 35.24 -15.77
C ARG A 232 2.30 33.84 -15.46
N VAL A 233 3.20 33.31 -16.30
CA VAL A 233 3.80 31.97 -16.16
C VAL A 233 4.68 31.86 -14.90
N VAL A 234 5.27 32.98 -14.48
CA VAL A 234 6.17 33.07 -13.30
C VAL A 234 5.44 33.67 -12.09
N GLN A 235 4.19 34.12 -12.24
CA GLN A 235 3.40 34.68 -11.15
C GLN A 235 2.77 33.61 -10.26
N VAL A 236 2.72 33.89 -8.95
CA VAL A 236 2.04 33.05 -7.94
C VAL A 236 0.51 33.20 -8.01
N SER A 237 0.03 34.38 -8.44
CA SER A 237 -1.38 34.80 -8.40
C SER A 237 -1.97 35.14 -9.77
N GLY A 238 -1.58 34.38 -10.81
CA GLY A 238 -1.95 34.68 -12.22
C GLY A 238 -3.43 34.51 -12.60
N THR A 239 -4.33 34.15 -11.67
CA THR A 239 -5.78 34.02 -11.93
C THR A 239 -6.61 34.50 -10.75
N SER A 240 -7.89 34.83 -10.98
CA SER A 240 -8.86 35.03 -9.91
C SER A 240 -8.95 33.80 -8.99
N ASN A 241 -9.22 34.03 -7.71
CA ASN A 241 -9.32 32.99 -6.67
C ASN A 241 -8.10 32.07 -6.49
N SER A 242 -6.92 32.47 -6.97
CA SER A 242 -5.69 31.68 -6.90
C SER A 242 -5.41 31.11 -5.49
N GLY A 243 -5.63 31.87 -4.42
CA GLY A 243 -5.42 31.40 -3.04
C GLY A 243 -6.29 30.19 -2.63
N ALA A 244 -7.55 30.16 -3.06
CA ALA A 244 -8.44 29.02 -2.80
C ALA A 244 -7.99 27.77 -3.59
N MET A 245 -7.53 27.97 -4.83
CA MET A 245 -6.97 26.91 -5.67
C MET A 245 -5.66 26.36 -5.09
N TRP A 246 -4.73 27.21 -4.67
CA TRP A 246 -3.49 26.81 -3.98
C TRP A 246 -3.78 25.93 -2.76
N LEU A 247 -4.67 26.37 -1.85
CA LEU A 247 -5.06 25.59 -0.68
C LEU A 247 -5.67 24.23 -1.08
N THR A 248 -6.50 24.22 -2.11
CA THR A 248 -7.15 23.02 -2.65
C THR A 248 -6.14 22.01 -3.19
N LEU A 249 -5.18 22.45 -4.00
CA LEU A 249 -4.13 21.61 -4.56
C LEU A 249 -3.23 21.01 -3.46
N ILE A 250 -2.93 21.79 -2.43
CA ILE A 250 -2.15 21.35 -1.26
C ILE A 250 -2.92 20.24 -0.50
N ILE A 251 -4.20 20.46 -0.18
CA ILE A 251 -5.04 19.48 0.54
C ILE A 251 -5.20 18.20 -0.28
N LEU A 252 -5.53 18.31 -1.57
CA LEU A 252 -5.73 17.17 -2.45
C LEU A 252 -4.47 16.32 -2.57
N SER A 253 -3.30 16.94 -2.66
CA SER A 253 -2.04 16.24 -2.89
C SER A 253 -1.47 15.64 -1.60
N PHE A 254 -1.68 16.32 -0.46
CA PHE A 254 -1.46 15.77 0.88
C PHE A 254 -2.30 14.51 1.13
N ALA A 255 -3.54 14.46 0.64
CA ALA A 255 -4.36 13.26 0.70
C ALA A 255 -3.91 12.20 -0.32
N ALA A 256 -3.71 12.59 -1.59
CA ALA A 256 -3.42 11.67 -2.69
C ALA A 256 -2.13 10.85 -2.49
N ILE A 257 -1.06 11.47 -1.98
CA ILE A 257 0.26 10.82 -1.78
C ILE A 257 0.21 9.61 -0.82
N GLN A 258 -0.81 9.53 0.04
CA GLN A 258 -1.03 8.45 1.01
C GLN A 258 -2.29 7.60 0.72
N ASN A 259 -3.36 8.21 0.18
CA ASN A 259 -4.66 7.55 0.03
C ASN A 259 -4.93 6.96 -1.37
N LEU A 260 -4.13 7.30 -2.39
CA LEU A 260 -4.25 6.66 -3.70
C LEU A 260 -3.97 5.16 -3.57
N PRO A 261 -4.83 4.25 -4.10
CA PRO A 261 -4.64 2.80 -3.96
C PRO A 261 -3.25 2.32 -4.40
N ARG A 262 -2.75 2.81 -5.56
CA ARG A 262 -1.38 2.50 -6.04
C ARG A 262 -0.29 2.95 -5.05
N MET A 263 -0.46 4.11 -4.43
CA MET A 263 0.52 4.66 -3.49
C MET A 263 0.48 3.89 -2.18
N PHE A 264 -0.70 3.56 -1.67
CA PHE A 264 -0.85 2.71 -0.50
C PHE A 264 -0.22 1.32 -0.74
N HIS A 265 -0.42 0.72 -1.93
CA HIS A 265 0.20 -0.55 -2.29
C HIS A 265 1.74 -0.47 -2.25
N VAL A 266 2.34 0.46 -3.00
CA VAL A 266 3.81 0.62 -3.07
C VAL A 266 4.41 1.04 -1.72
N ALA A 267 3.74 1.93 -0.98
CA ALA A 267 4.27 2.51 0.26
C ALA A 267 4.05 1.63 1.51
N VAL A 268 2.98 0.84 1.58
CA VAL A 268 2.61 0.03 2.75
C VAL A 268 2.75 -1.47 2.48
N VAL A 269 2.12 -1.97 1.41
CA VAL A 269 2.04 -3.41 1.11
C VAL A 269 3.40 -3.94 0.64
N GLU A 270 4.08 -3.24 -0.27
CA GLU A 270 5.40 -3.63 -0.76
C GLU A 270 6.57 -3.14 0.14
N ASN A 271 6.30 -2.41 1.23
CA ASN A 271 7.35 -2.03 2.18
C ASN A 271 7.95 -3.27 2.87
N ALA A 272 9.28 -3.35 2.81
CA ALA A 272 10.06 -4.50 3.27
C ALA A 272 10.71 -4.33 4.65
N ASP A 273 10.98 -3.09 5.06
CA ASP A 273 11.53 -2.66 6.35
C ASP A 273 11.06 -1.22 6.64
N HIS A 274 10.44 -0.99 7.80
CA HIS A 274 9.98 0.33 8.25
C HIS A 274 11.09 1.41 8.27
N LYS A 275 12.37 1.02 8.33
CA LYS A 275 13.51 1.96 8.22
C LYS A 275 13.60 2.63 6.85
N HIS A 276 13.09 2.01 5.78
CA HIS A 276 13.09 2.59 4.43
C HIS A 276 12.35 3.93 4.38
N ILE A 277 11.34 4.14 5.24
CA ILE A 277 10.58 5.38 5.38
C ILE A 277 11.51 6.57 5.68
N LYS A 278 12.55 6.38 6.50
CA LYS A 278 13.52 7.44 6.83
C LYS A 278 14.29 7.94 5.60
N THR A 279 14.55 7.05 4.64
CA THR A 279 15.22 7.40 3.39
C THR A 279 14.24 8.06 2.42
N ALA A 280 13.01 7.54 2.34
CA ALA A 280 11.96 8.05 1.45
C ALA A 280 11.59 9.52 1.72
N ILE A 281 11.59 9.93 3.00
CA ILE A 281 11.31 11.31 3.43
C ILE A 281 12.29 12.33 2.83
N TRP A 282 13.50 11.93 2.44
CA TRP A 282 14.48 12.82 1.80
C TRP A 282 14.61 12.61 0.29
N VAL A 283 14.61 11.34 -0.14
CA VAL A 283 14.80 11.01 -1.57
C VAL A 283 13.61 11.43 -2.43
N LEU A 284 12.38 11.30 -1.93
CA LEU A 284 11.19 11.62 -2.73
C LEU A 284 10.97 13.14 -2.92
N PRO A 285 11.15 14.01 -1.91
CA PRO A 285 11.16 15.46 -2.12
C PRO A 285 12.31 15.94 -3.01
N LEU A 286 13.49 15.32 -2.94
CA LEU A 286 14.59 15.62 -3.87
C LEU A 286 14.22 15.27 -5.31
N TYR A 287 13.62 14.09 -5.54
CA TYR A 287 13.09 13.71 -6.86
C TYR A 287 12.03 14.73 -7.33
N MET A 288 11.11 15.15 -6.46
CA MET A 288 10.09 16.17 -6.77
C MET A 288 10.70 17.51 -7.21
N ILE A 289 11.74 17.98 -6.53
CA ILE A 289 12.44 19.22 -6.90
C ILE A 289 13.08 19.05 -8.29
N LEU A 290 13.82 17.95 -8.50
CA LEU A 290 14.55 17.70 -9.75
C LEU A 290 13.63 17.57 -10.97
N ILE A 291 12.48 16.88 -10.84
CA ILE A 291 11.53 16.72 -11.96
C ILE A 291 10.72 17.99 -12.24
N ASN A 292 10.56 18.89 -11.27
CA ASN A 292 9.82 20.16 -11.47
C ASN A 292 10.72 21.33 -11.90
N LEU A 293 12.04 21.24 -11.71
CA LEU A 293 13.01 22.32 -11.97
C LEU A 293 12.86 22.95 -13.36
N PHE A 294 12.56 22.13 -14.38
CA PHE A 294 12.44 22.57 -15.77
C PHE A 294 10.99 22.75 -16.27
N VAL A 295 9.96 22.54 -15.43
CA VAL A 295 8.56 22.68 -15.85
C VAL A 295 8.26 24.10 -16.35
N VAL A 296 8.69 25.13 -15.60
CA VAL A 296 8.50 26.53 -15.98
C VAL A 296 9.30 26.92 -17.24
N PRO A 297 10.62 26.63 -17.35
CA PRO A 297 11.37 26.83 -18.59
C PRO A 297 10.75 26.20 -19.84
N ILE A 298 10.26 24.95 -19.74
CA ILE A 298 9.63 24.27 -20.88
C ILE A 298 8.27 24.91 -21.24
N ALA A 299 7.47 25.28 -20.24
CA ALA A 299 6.20 25.97 -20.43
C ALA A 299 6.39 27.34 -21.11
N ALA A 300 7.36 28.12 -20.60
CA ALA A 300 7.77 29.40 -21.16
C ALA A 300 8.30 29.26 -22.58
N GLY A 301 9.22 28.32 -22.81
CA GLY A 301 9.82 28.07 -24.12
C GLY A 301 8.79 27.75 -25.21
N GLY A 302 7.74 27.00 -24.87
CA GLY A 302 6.66 26.70 -25.83
C GLY A 302 5.84 27.93 -26.23
N LEU A 303 5.53 28.80 -25.26
CA LEU A 303 4.82 30.06 -25.52
C LEU A 303 5.69 31.05 -26.32
N LEU A 304 6.97 31.20 -25.95
CA LEU A 304 7.93 32.08 -26.64
C LEU A 304 8.23 31.61 -28.09
N MET A 305 8.11 30.31 -28.36
CA MET A 305 8.21 29.73 -29.71
C MET A 305 6.88 29.76 -30.49
N GLY A 306 5.83 30.36 -29.93
CA GLY A 306 4.53 30.53 -30.60
C GLY A 306 3.69 29.26 -30.72
N LEU A 307 3.95 28.21 -29.92
CA LEU A 307 3.14 27.00 -29.94
C LEU A 307 1.74 27.26 -29.34
N PRO A 308 0.66 26.67 -29.87
CA PRO A 308 -0.70 26.85 -29.34
C PRO A 308 -0.81 26.45 -27.86
N GLN A 309 -1.44 27.29 -27.03
CA GLN A 309 -1.64 27.01 -25.59
C GLN A 309 -2.46 25.73 -25.34
N GLU A 310 -3.36 25.36 -26.25
CA GLU A 310 -4.14 24.11 -26.20
C GLU A 310 -3.26 22.86 -26.26
N SER A 311 -2.07 22.96 -26.86
CA SER A 311 -1.07 21.89 -26.96
C SER A 311 -0.01 21.91 -25.85
N ALA A 312 -0.15 22.80 -24.85
CA ALA A 312 0.87 23.06 -23.83
C ALA A 312 1.23 21.85 -22.96
N ASP A 313 0.31 20.90 -22.77
CA ASP A 313 0.61 19.62 -22.13
C ASP A 313 1.76 18.87 -22.86
N TYR A 314 1.92 19.03 -24.17
CA TYR A 314 2.89 18.31 -24.98
C TYR A 314 4.13 19.14 -25.38
N TYR A 315 4.34 20.35 -24.82
CA TYR A 315 5.52 21.19 -25.13
C TYR A 315 6.86 20.49 -24.90
N VAL A 316 6.95 19.60 -23.91
CA VAL A 316 8.12 18.73 -23.62
C VAL A 316 8.55 17.91 -24.84
N LEU A 317 7.59 17.55 -25.70
CA LEU A 317 7.80 16.73 -26.90
C LEU A 317 7.84 17.61 -28.16
N LEU A 318 6.98 18.63 -28.24
CA LEU A 318 6.90 19.57 -29.37
C LEU A 318 8.14 20.46 -29.52
N LEU A 319 8.78 20.92 -28.45
CA LEU A 319 9.95 21.80 -28.54
C LEU A 319 11.16 21.11 -29.20
N PRO A 320 11.57 19.89 -28.79
CA PRO A 320 12.56 19.11 -29.53
C PRO A 320 12.18 18.81 -30.99
N GLN A 321 10.89 18.59 -31.27
CA GLN A 321 10.38 18.31 -32.61
C GLN A 321 10.46 19.53 -33.54
N LEU A 322 10.07 20.72 -33.04
CA LEU A 322 10.18 22.00 -33.76
C LEU A 322 11.65 22.34 -34.05
N ALA A 323 12.55 21.99 -33.13
CA ALA A 323 14.00 22.12 -33.32
C ALA A 323 14.63 21.02 -34.21
N GLY A 324 13.83 20.10 -34.78
CA GLY A 324 14.31 19.01 -35.65
C GLY A 324 15.12 17.92 -34.94
N ASN A 325 15.13 17.88 -33.61
CA ASN A 325 15.94 16.94 -32.83
C ASN A 325 15.18 15.64 -32.55
N ASN A 326 15.13 14.78 -33.56
CA ASN A 326 14.46 13.47 -33.52
C ASN A 326 14.84 12.62 -32.30
N ALA A 327 16.10 12.65 -31.87
CA ALA A 327 16.57 11.86 -30.73
C ALA A 327 15.97 12.35 -29.41
N LEU A 328 15.91 13.67 -29.20
CA LEU A 328 15.27 14.26 -28.02
C LEU A 328 13.74 14.15 -28.06
N THR A 329 13.10 14.24 -29.23
CA THR A 329 11.66 13.96 -29.36
C THR A 329 11.33 12.52 -28.98
N LEU A 330 12.15 11.54 -29.40
CA LEU A 330 11.97 10.14 -29.03
C LEU A 330 12.23 9.90 -27.54
N LEU A 331 13.22 10.59 -26.96
CA LEU A 331 13.48 10.56 -25.51
C LEU A 331 12.31 11.15 -24.70
N ALA A 332 11.72 12.26 -25.15
CA ALA A 332 10.53 12.87 -24.57
C ALA A 332 9.34 11.91 -24.60
N PHE A 333 9.11 11.28 -25.75
CA PHE A 333 8.08 10.26 -25.90
C PHE A 333 8.29 9.07 -24.96
N ILE A 334 9.51 8.51 -24.89
CA ILE A 334 9.83 7.40 -23.97
C ILE A 334 9.62 7.84 -22.51
N GLY A 335 10.03 9.06 -22.13
CA GLY A 335 9.84 9.60 -20.78
C GLY A 335 8.37 9.72 -20.39
N GLY A 336 7.53 10.27 -21.27
CA GLY A 336 6.08 10.42 -21.03
C GLY A 336 5.31 9.09 -21.10
N PHE A 337 5.67 8.20 -22.02
CA PHE A 337 5.16 6.83 -22.09
C PHE A 337 5.47 6.08 -20.81
N SER A 338 6.74 6.11 -20.40
CA SER A 338 7.23 5.57 -19.13
C SER A 338 6.48 6.14 -17.93
N ALA A 339 6.14 7.43 -17.93
CA ALA A 339 5.39 8.06 -16.85
C ALA A 339 3.94 7.55 -16.74
N ALA A 340 3.32 7.16 -17.86
CA ALA A 340 2.00 6.54 -17.87
C ALA A 340 2.04 5.04 -17.51
N THR A 341 3.00 4.26 -18.00
CA THR A 341 2.97 2.78 -17.91
C THR A 341 2.94 2.25 -16.49
N GLY A 342 3.89 2.63 -15.63
CA GLY A 342 3.96 2.12 -14.25
C GLY A 342 2.77 2.55 -13.40
N MET A 343 2.23 3.74 -13.67
CA MET A 343 0.96 4.20 -13.09
C MET A 343 -0.16 3.23 -13.48
N ILE A 344 -0.36 2.98 -14.78
CA ILE A 344 -1.45 2.15 -15.30
C ILE A 344 -1.34 0.72 -14.74
N ILE A 345 -0.15 0.11 -14.80
CA ILE A 345 0.07 -1.29 -14.37
C ILE A 345 -0.24 -1.45 -12.88
N VAL A 346 0.39 -0.65 -12.01
CA VAL A 346 0.24 -0.79 -10.55
C VAL A 346 -1.18 -0.40 -10.10
N THR A 347 -1.79 0.62 -10.71
CA THR A 347 -3.16 1.03 -10.37
C THR A 347 -4.16 -0.04 -10.73
N THR A 348 -4.10 -0.58 -11.95
CA THR A 348 -5.04 -1.60 -12.42
C THR A 348 -4.85 -2.92 -11.67
N MET A 349 -3.61 -3.33 -11.37
CA MET A 349 -3.32 -4.48 -10.50
C MET A 349 -3.96 -4.30 -9.11
N THR A 350 -3.76 -3.12 -8.49
CA THR A 350 -4.30 -2.83 -7.15
C THR A 350 -5.83 -2.84 -7.16
N LEU A 351 -6.46 -2.12 -8.08
CA LEU A 351 -7.91 -2.02 -8.20
C LEU A 351 -8.57 -3.36 -8.55
N SER A 352 -7.96 -4.14 -9.44
CA SER A 352 -8.43 -5.50 -9.77
C SER A 352 -8.37 -6.43 -8.54
N THR A 353 -7.28 -6.37 -7.77
CA THR A 353 -7.13 -7.14 -6.53
C THR A 353 -8.17 -6.72 -5.48
N MET A 354 -8.38 -5.42 -5.29
CA MET A 354 -9.43 -4.89 -4.39
C MET A 354 -10.83 -5.33 -4.84
N ALA A 355 -11.16 -5.20 -6.12
CA ALA A 355 -12.45 -5.62 -6.67
C ALA A 355 -12.68 -7.13 -6.54
N SER A 356 -11.64 -7.94 -6.80
CA SER A 356 -11.65 -9.38 -6.61
C SER A 356 -11.93 -9.76 -5.15
N ASN A 357 -11.20 -9.17 -4.20
CA ASN A 357 -11.27 -9.55 -2.79
C ASN A 357 -12.52 -8.98 -2.07
N HIS A 358 -12.95 -7.76 -2.40
CA HIS A 358 -14.00 -7.04 -1.63
C HIS A 358 -15.35 -6.92 -2.35
N LEU A 359 -15.44 -7.19 -3.66
CA LEU A 359 -16.70 -7.20 -4.41
C LEU A 359 -17.05 -8.60 -4.91
N ILE A 360 -16.14 -9.28 -5.63
CA ILE A 360 -16.43 -10.57 -6.26
C ILE A 360 -16.43 -11.72 -5.25
N LEU A 361 -15.39 -11.86 -4.42
CA LEU A 361 -15.26 -12.97 -3.49
C LEU A 361 -16.44 -13.06 -2.49
N PRO A 362 -16.92 -11.98 -1.85
CA PRO A 362 -18.08 -12.05 -0.95
C PRO A 362 -19.37 -12.49 -1.65
N VAL A 363 -19.55 -12.15 -2.94
CA VAL A 363 -20.69 -12.61 -3.75
C VAL A 363 -20.57 -14.10 -4.07
N LEU A 364 -19.38 -14.58 -4.45
CA LEU A 364 -19.10 -16.01 -4.69
C LEU A 364 -19.29 -16.88 -3.42
N GLU A 365 -19.11 -16.32 -2.24
CA GLU A 365 -19.35 -17.03 -0.97
C GLU A 365 -20.84 -17.14 -0.61
N ARG A 366 -21.59 -16.07 -0.86
CA ARG A 366 -23.05 -16.02 -0.63
C ARG A 366 -23.85 -16.82 -1.65
N MET A 367 -23.36 -16.95 -2.89
CA MET A 367 -24.01 -17.69 -3.97
C MET A 367 -23.39 -19.09 -4.17
N PRO A 368 -23.98 -20.17 -3.60
CA PRO A 368 -23.38 -21.51 -3.67
C PRO A 368 -23.21 -22.03 -5.11
N ALA A 369 -24.10 -21.62 -6.02
CA ALA A 369 -24.03 -21.96 -7.45
C ALA A 369 -22.76 -21.46 -8.15
N CYS A 370 -22.09 -20.42 -7.64
CA CYS A 370 -20.91 -19.82 -8.27
C CYS A 370 -19.58 -20.30 -7.66
N ARG A 371 -19.60 -21.21 -6.68
CA ARG A 371 -18.39 -21.66 -5.96
C ARG A 371 -17.35 -22.33 -6.87
N PHE A 372 -17.76 -22.91 -8.00
CA PHE A 372 -16.85 -23.50 -9.00
C PHE A 372 -15.89 -22.49 -9.64
N ILE A 373 -16.15 -21.18 -9.50
CA ILE A 373 -15.32 -20.11 -10.05
C ILE A 373 -14.15 -19.76 -9.10
N LYS A 374 -14.22 -20.14 -7.81
CA LYS A 374 -13.17 -19.82 -6.80
C LYS A 374 -11.73 -20.23 -7.21
N PRO A 375 -11.47 -21.40 -7.85
CA PRO A 375 -10.12 -21.74 -8.31
C PRO A 375 -9.56 -20.81 -9.39
N PHE A 376 -10.43 -20.07 -10.09
CA PHE A 376 -10.08 -19.17 -11.20
C PHE A 376 -9.94 -17.69 -10.77
N LEU A 377 -9.66 -17.43 -9.48
CA LEU A 377 -9.50 -16.07 -8.95
C LEU A 377 -8.43 -15.24 -9.69
N LEU A 378 -7.38 -15.88 -10.22
CA LEU A 378 -6.35 -15.18 -11.01
C LEU A 378 -6.89 -14.69 -12.35
N GLN A 379 -7.66 -15.54 -13.06
CA GLN A 379 -8.33 -15.21 -14.31
C GLN A 379 -9.43 -14.16 -14.10
N ILE A 380 -10.13 -14.19 -12.96
CA ILE A 380 -11.05 -13.12 -12.55
C ILE A 380 -10.28 -11.79 -12.42
N ARG A 381 -9.11 -11.77 -11.79
CA ARG A 381 -8.28 -10.56 -11.68
C ARG A 381 -7.80 -10.07 -13.07
N TRP A 382 -7.46 -10.97 -13.99
CA TRP A 382 -7.14 -10.60 -15.38
C TRP A 382 -8.34 -9.97 -16.10
N LEU A 383 -9.54 -10.56 -15.96
CA LEU A 383 -10.78 -10.03 -16.54
C LEU A 383 -11.15 -8.66 -15.94
N LEU A 384 -11.07 -8.51 -14.61
CA LEU A 384 -11.29 -7.24 -13.93
C LEU A 384 -10.32 -6.15 -14.40
N ALA A 385 -9.03 -6.48 -14.55
CA ALA A 385 -8.03 -5.56 -15.07
C ALA A 385 -8.33 -5.13 -16.53
N ALA A 386 -8.73 -6.09 -17.38
CA ALA A 386 -9.16 -5.78 -18.74
C ALA A 386 -10.40 -4.87 -18.76
N MET A 387 -11.41 -5.15 -17.93
CA MET A 387 -12.62 -4.32 -17.83
C MET A 387 -12.32 -2.91 -17.29
N ILE A 388 -11.43 -2.77 -16.29
CA ILE A 388 -11.00 -1.46 -15.78
C ILE A 388 -10.32 -0.64 -16.88
N LEU A 389 -9.41 -1.25 -17.65
CA LEU A 389 -8.69 -0.56 -18.72
C LEU A 389 -9.57 -0.23 -19.92
N LEU A 390 -10.44 -1.15 -20.35
CA LEU A 390 -11.40 -0.91 -21.44
C LEU A 390 -12.49 0.09 -21.03
N GLY A 391 -12.94 0.08 -19.77
CA GLY A 391 -13.85 1.10 -19.23
C GLY A 391 -13.20 2.48 -19.13
N SER A 392 -11.93 2.52 -18.72
CA SER A 392 -11.12 3.75 -18.74
C SER A 392 -10.92 4.27 -20.17
N TYR A 393 -10.74 3.38 -21.15
CA TYR A 393 -10.66 3.74 -22.56
C TYR A 393 -11.98 4.27 -23.11
N GLY A 394 -13.12 3.67 -22.77
CA GLY A 394 -14.45 4.20 -23.09
C GLY A 394 -14.66 5.61 -22.51
N PHE A 395 -14.30 5.82 -21.24
CA PHE A 395 -14.31 7.16 -20.62
C PHE A 395 -13.35 8.14 -21.34
N ALA A 396 -12.21 7.65 -21.82
CA ALA A 396 -11.24 8.44 -22.59
C ALA A 396 -11.71 8.80 -24.01
N ILE A 397 -12.74 8.13 -24.56
CA ILE A 397 -13.39 8.54 -25.80
C ILE A 397 -14.47 9.59 -25.51
N GLU A 398 -15.31 9.35 -24.49
CA GLU A 398 -16.49 10.19 -24.23
C GLU A 398 -16.14 11.55 -23.57
N PHE A 399 -15.39 11.57 -22.47
CA PHE A 399 -15.29 12.74 -21.58
C PHE A 399 -14.06 13.64 -21.84
N THR A 400 -13.40 13.47 -22.98
CA THR A 400 -11.99 13.82 -23.14
C THR A 400 -11.73 15.12 -23.92
N ASP A 401 -12.65 15.52 -24.79
CA ASP A 401 -12.50 16.74 -25.60
C ASP A 401 -12.82 18.01 -24.79
N SER A 402 -13.59 17.89 -23.71
CA SER A 402 -14.08 19.03 -22.91
C SER A 402 -13.12 19.50 -21.80
N TYR A 403 -12.03 18.77 -21.50
CA TYR A 403 -11.18 19.06 -20.32
C TYR A 403 -9.67 18.94 -20.60
N ILE A 404 -8.92 19.94 -20.09
CA ILE A 404 -7.44 19.90 -19.96
C ILE A 404 -7.04 18.69 -19.12
N LEU A 405 -5.90 18.05 -19.41
CA LEU A 405 -5.41 16.87 -18.68
C LEU A 405 -5.43 17.07 -17.15
N VAL A 406 -5.15 18.30 -16.71
CA VAL A 406 -5.07 18.69 -15.31
C VAL A 406 -6.40 18.49 -14.57
N ALA A 407 -7.52 18.94 -15.14
CA ALA A 407 -8.81 18.95 -14.48
C ALA A 407 -9.32 17.53 -14.18
N ILE A 408 -9.20 16.62 -15.16
CA ILE A 408 -9.58 15.20 -15.03
C ILE A 408 -8.83 14.54 -13.86
N GLY A 409 -7.53 14.83 -13.70
CA GLY A 409 -6.73 14.29 -12.60
C GLY A 409 -7.14 14.82 -11.22
N LEU A 410 -7.50 16.10 -11.13
CA LEU A 410 -7.97 16.70 -9.88
C LEU A 410 -9.33 16.14 -9.44
N ILE A 411 -10.26 15.90 -10.36
CA ILE A 411 -11.55 15.26 -10.09
C ILE A 411 -11.36 13.91 -9.37
N SER A 412 -10.42 13.09 -9.86
CA SER A 412 -10.04 11.82 -9.22
C SER A 412 -9.38 11.99 -7.85
N PHE A 413 -8.61 13.07 -7.63
CA PHE A 413 -8.05 13.36 -6.32
C PHE A 413 -9.14 13.75 -5.31
N VAL A 414 -10.21 14.46 -5.72
CA VAL A 414 -11.36 14.76 -4.82
C VAL A 414 -12.12 13.50 -4.42
N ALA A 415 -12.23 12.50 -5.30
CA ALA A 415 -12.82 11.19 -4.95
C ALA A 415 -11.98 10.46 -3.88
N VAL A 416 -10.66 10.46 -4.04
CA VAL A 416 -9.71 9.81 -3.12
C VAL A 416 -9.54 10.58 -1.80
N LEU A 417 -9.75 11.90 -1.81
CA LEU A 417 -9.83 12.74 -0.60
C LEU A 417 -10.87 12.22 0.39
N GLN A 418 -11.95 11.58 -0.08
CA GLN A 418 -13.01 11.07 0.78
C GLN A 418 -12.54 9.95 1.74
N PHE A 419 -11.43 9.28 1.46
CA PHE A 419 -10.83 8.31 2.38
C PHE A 419 -10.15 8.97 3.59
N THR A 420 -9.75 10.24 3.47
CA THR A 420 -8.89 10.93 4.44
C THR A 420 -9.48 11.00 5.85
N PRO A 421 -10.75 11.37 6.07
CA PRO A 421 -11.32 11.44 7.42
C PRO A 421 -11.37 10.07 8.09
N ALA A 422 -11.83 9.05 7.37
CA ALA A 422 -11.92 7.67 7.88
C ALA A 422 -10.52 7.07 8.17
N LEU A 423 -9.53 7.34 7.33
CA LEU A 423 -8.16 6.84 7.49
C LEU A 423 -7.40 7.57 8.62
N LEU A 424 -7.43 8.90 8.68
CA LEU A 424 -6.75 9.67 9.73
C LEU A 424 -7.45 9.48 11.08
N GLY A 425 -8.78 9.52 11.12
CA GLY A 425 -9.55 9.16 12.31
C GLY A 425 -9.26 7.73 12.76
N GLY A 426 -9.05 6.80 11.81
CA GLY A 426 -8.64 5.44 12.10
C GLY A 426 -7.26 5.33 12.76
N LEU A 427 -6.30 6.13 12.32
CA LEU A 427 -4.92 6.18 12.82
C LEU A 427 -4.75 6.88 14.16
N PHE A 428 -5.57 7.89 14.46
CA PHE A 428 -5.34 8.81 15.57
C PHE A 428 -6.51 8.94 16.57
N TRP A 429 -7.74 8.57 16.20
CA TRP A 429 -8.93 8.81 17.01
C TRP A 429 -9.56 7.53 17.55
N ASN A 430 -9.43 7.34 18.87
CA ASN A 430 -9.94 6.15 19.58
C ASN A 430 -11.47 6.05 19.59
N ARG A 431 -12.20 7.16 19.37
CA ARG A 431 -13.68 7.18 19.38
C ARG A 431 -14.30 6.95 17.99
N GLY A 432 -13.51 6.96 16.91
CA GLY A 432 -14.01 6.67 15.57
C GLY A 432 -14.59 5.26 15.47
N ASN A 433 -15.80 5.12 14.94
CA ASN A 433 -16.51 3.85 14.79
C ASN A 433 -16.92 3.57 13.34
N SER A 434 -17.38 2.34 13.08
CA SER A 434 -17.81 1.86 11.76
C SER A 434 -19.03 2.58 11.18
N ALA A 435 -20.00 2.97 12.02
CA ALA A 435 -21.18 3.73 11.58
C ALA A 435 -20.81 5.11 11.06
N GLY A 436 -19.95 5.85 11.78
CA GLY A 436 -19.40 7.14 11.35
C GLY A 436 -18.53 6.99 10.10
N ALA A 437 -17.66 5.97 10.03
CA ALA A 437 -16.86 5.70 8.83
C ALA A 437 -17.73 5.48 7.58
N LEU A 438 -18.77 4.65 7.68
CA LEU A 438 -19.69 4.38 6.57
C LEU A 438 -20.49 5.64 6.19
N ALA A 439 -21.02 6.38 7.16
CA ALA A 439 -21.80 7.59 6.92
C ALA A 439 -20.97 8.71 6.26
N GLY A 440 -19.75 8.97 6.77
CA GLY A 440 -18.84 9.97 6.22
C GLY A 440 -18.39 9.65 4.79
N LEU A 441 -17.97 8.40 4.54
CA LEU A 441 -17.57 7.93 3.20
C LEU A 441 -18.72 8.06 2.19
N LEU A 442 -19.92 7.60 2.57
CA LEU A 442 -21.08 7.62 1.68
C LEU A 442 -21.57 9.04 1.39
N ALA A 443 -21.70 9.89 2.42
CA ALA A 443 -22.14 11.26 2.25
C ALA A 443 -21.13 12.12 1.46
N GLY A 444 -19.84 11.99 1.75
CA GLY A 444 -18.77 12.66 1.01
C GLY A 444 -18.69 12.23 -0.46
N PHE A 445 -18.86 10.94 -0.74
CA PHE A 445 -18.84 10.43 -2.11
C PHE A 445 -20.08 10.80 -2.91
N LEU A 446 -21.28 10.77 -2.32
CA LEU A 446 -22.50 11.29 -2.99
C LEU A 446 -22.36 12.78 -3.30
N MET A 447 -21.78 13.56 -2.39
CA MET A 447 -21.52 14.98 -2.62
C MET A 447 -20.50 15.20 -3.74
N TRP A 448 -19.49 14.32 -3.89
CA TRP A 448 -18.53 14.37 -4.99
C TRP A 448 -19.18 14.03 -6.35
N ILE A 449 -20.04 13.00 -6.40
CA ILE A 449 -20.82 12.68 -7.60
C ILE A 449 -21.62 13.92 -8.01
N TYR A 450 -22.31 14.54 -7.05
CA TYR A 450 -23.17 15.68 -7.33
C TYR A 450 -22.41 16.95 -7.75
N THR A 451 -21.27 17.26 -7.13
CA THR A 451 -20.52 18.51 -7.39
C THR A 451 -19.55 18.43 -8.58
N LEU A 452 -19.12 17.24 -9.01
CA LEU A 452 -18.15 17.10 -10.11
C LEU A 452 -18.57 16.12 -11.22
N MET A 453 -19.14 14.95 -10.89
CA MET A 453 -19.57 14.01 -11.95
C MET A 453 -20.83 14.49 -12.67
N VAL A 454 -21.81 15.04 -11.95
CA VAL A 454 -23.04 15.55 -12.57
C VAL A 454 -22.75 16.71 -13.54
N PRO A 455 -21.97 17.76 -13.17
CA PRO A 455 -21.52 18.77 -14.13
C PRO A 455 -20.79 18.20 -15.35
N ALA A 456 -19.86 17.26 -15.16
CA ALA A 456 -19.14 16.62 -16.27
C ALA A 456 -20.08 15.88 -17.24
N VAL A 457 -21.09 15.17 -16.71
CA VAL A 457 -22.10 14.47 -17.51
C VAL A 457 -23.07 15.44 -18.20
N ILE A 458 -23.42 16.56 -17.58
CA ILE A 458 -24.23 17.63 -18.21
C ILE A 458 -23.44 18.31 -19.34
N SER A 459 -22.14 18.57 -19.14
CA SER A 459 -21.28 19.19 -20.17
C SER A 459 -21.12 18.35 -21.44
N HIS A 460 -21.44 17.05 -21.37
CA HIS A 460 -21.47 16.11 -22.50
C HIS A 460 -22.90 15.88 -23.07
N GLY A 461 -23.90 16.64 -22.61
CA GLY A 461 -25.28 16.59 -23.10
C GLY A 461 -26.10 15.37 -22.66
N TRP A 462 -25.59 14.52 -21.75
CA TRP A 462 -26.30 13.33 -21.26
C TRP A 462 -27.39 13.65 -20.22
N LEU A 463 -27.33 14.84 -19.61
CA LEU A 463 -28.29 15.33 -18.62
C LEU A 463 -28.71 16.78 -18.93
N PRO A 464 -29.91 17.23 -18.53
CA PRO A 464 -30.39 18.57 -18.83
C PRO A 464 -29.56 19.68 -18.16
N GLU A 465 -29.25 20.74 -18.91
CA GLU A 465 -28.56 21.94 -18.41
C GLU A 465 -29.33 22.68 -17.29
N SER A 466 -30.65 22.48 -17.18
CA SER A 466 -31.46 23.06 -16.09
C SER A 466 -30.97 22.63 -14.71
N ILE A 467 -30.30 21.48 -14.56
CA ILE A 467 -29.71 21.05 -13.28
C ILE A 467 -28.53 21.94 -12.87
N LEU A 468 -27.75 22.47 -13.82
CA LEU A 468 -26.71 23.47 -13.56
C LEU A 468 -27.31 24.87 -13.36
N ASN A 469 -28.24 25.26 -14.22
CA ASN A 469 -28.74 26.64 -14.29
C ASN A 469 -29.81 26.97 -13.24
N GLU A 470 -30.72 26.05 -12.93
CA GLU A 470 -31.84 26.23 -12.00
C GLU A 470 -31.65 25.46 -10.69
N GLY A 471 -30.72 24.50 -10.68
CA GLY A 471 -30.47 23.61 -9.55
C GLY A 471 -31.43 22.43 -9.48
N LEU A 472 -31.16 21.50 -8.56
CA LEU A 472 -31.95 20.27 -8.45
C LEU A 472 -33.40 20.60 -8.06
N PHE A 473 -34.35 20.11 -8.86
CA PHE A 473 -35.79 20.42 -8.77
C PHE A 473 -36.16 21.91 -8.90
N GLY A 474 -35.28 22.74 -9.50
CA GLY A 474 -35.51 24.19 -9.66
C GLY A 474 -35.18 25.04 -8.43
N PHE A 475 -34.53 24.46 -7.41
CA PHE A 475 -34.01 25.22 -6.29
C PHE A 475 -32.60 25.74 -6.60
N SER A 476 -32.47 27.05 -6.85
CA SER A 476 -31.19 27.71 -7.17
C SER A 476 -30.10 27.54 -6.09
N LEU A 477 -30.50 27.23 -4.86
CA LEU A 477 -29.62 26.91 -3.73
C LEU A 477 -28.92 25.54 -3.88
N LEU A 478 -29.47 24.66 -4.73
CA LEU A 478 -28.98 23.34 -5.08
C LEU A 478 -28.42 23.34 -6.50
N ARG A 479 -27.51 24.27 -6.81
CA ARG A 479 -26.70 24.22 -8.03
C ARG A 479 -25.42 23.41 -7.76
N PRO A 480 -25.04 22.43 -8.61
CA PRO A 480 -23.84 21.60 -8.42
C PRO A 480 -22.53 22.34 -8.17
N GLU A 481 -22.27 23.43 -8.88
CA GLU A 481 -21.03 24.23 -8.77
C GLU A 481 -21.16 25.45 -7.84
N ALA A 482 -22.35 25.65 -7.30
CA ALA A 482 -22.81 26.86 -6.63
C ALA A 482 -23.73 26.52 -5.44
N LEU A 483 -23.41 25.44 -4.71
CA LEU A 483 -24.15 25.01 -3.53
C LEU A 483 -24.26 26.14 -2.51
N PHE A 484 -25.48 26.38 -2.06
CA PHE A 484 -25.85 27.43 -1.12
C PHE A 484 -25.53 28.87 -1.57
N GLY A 485 -25.36 29.10 -2.88
CA GLY A 485 -25.07 30.42 -3.46
C GLY A 485 -23.61 30.87 -3.34
N PHE A 486 -22.69 29.93 -3.11
CA PHE A 486 -21.25 30.18 -3.09
C PHE A 486 -20.65 30.12 -4.50
N ASP A 487 -21.05 31.06 -5.35
CA ASP A 487 -20.68 31.16 -6.77
C ASP A 487 -19.27 31.76 -6.97
N GLU A 488 -18.73 32.47 -5.96
CA GLU A 488 -17.42 33.14 -6.04
C GLU A 488 -16.21 32.21 -5.95
N ILE A 489 -16.39 30.89 -5.79
CA ILE A 489 -15.32 29.91 -5.61
C ILE A 489 -15.34 28.92 -6.77
N GLY A 490 -14.20 28.71 -7.44
CA GLY A 490 -14.12 27.81 -8.60
C GLY A 490 -14.56 26.37 -8.29
N SER A 491 -15.10 25.67 -9.29
CA SER A 491 -15.75 24.35 -9.19
C SER A 491 -14.95 23.30 -8.37
N ILE A 492 -13.65 23.17 -8.61
CA ILE A 492 -12.80 22.20 -7.87
C ILE A 492 -12.64 22.59 -6.38
N PRO A 493 -12.17 23.81 -6.01
CA PRO A 493 -12.18 24.28 -4.62
C PRO A 493 -13.55 24.20 -3.93
N HIS A 494 -14.63 24.54 -4.64
CA HIS A 494 -16.01 24.46 -4.15
C HIS A 494 -16.38 23.02 -3.76
N SER A 495 -16.15 22.05 -4.66
CA SER A 495 -16.37 20.63 -4.39
C SER A 495 -15.51 20.10 -3.23
N VAL A 496 -14.23 20.48 -3.17
CA VAL A 496 -13.32 20.05 -2.09
C VAL A 496 -13.79 20.54 -0.73
N PHE A 497 -14.25 21.79 -0.63
CA PHE A 497 -14.82 22.33 0.61
C PHE A 497 -16.06 21.55 1.05
N TRP A 498 -17.09 21.44 0.20
CA TRP A 498 -18.36 20.82 0.59
C TRP A 498 -18.25 19.31 0.84
N THR A 499 -17.53 18.58 -0.01
CA THR A 499 -17.37 17.12 0.15
C THR A 499 -16.62 16.80 1.44
N LEU A 500 -15.53 17.51 1.75
CA LEU A 500 -14.75 17.31 2.97
C LEU A 500 -15.54 17.72 4.22
N LEU A 501 -16.25 18.85 4.18
CA LEU A 501 -17.09 19.32 5.28
C LEU A 501 -18.19 18.29 5.62
N VAL A 502 -18.91 17.80 4.61
CA VAL A 502 -19.96 16.78 4.77
C VAL A 502 -19.36 15.48 5.29
N ASN A 503 -18.27 14.99 4.70
CA ASN A 503 -17.61 13.74 5.11
C ASN A 503 -17.14 13.79 6.57
N ILE A 504 -16.39 14.84 6.95
CA ILE A 504 -15.92 15.03 8.34
C ILE A 504 -17.10 15.15 9.30
N SER A 505 -18.15 15.91 8.94
CA SER A 505 -19.32 16.09 9.80
C SER A 505 -20.04 14.76 10.07
N PHE A 506 -20.38 14.01 9.03
CA PHE A 506 -21.05 12.72 9.17
C PHE A 506 -20.14 11.68 9.86
N TYR A 507 -18.82 11.72 9.62
CA TYR A 507 -17.86 10.88 10.32
C TYR A 507 -17.82 11.16 11.82
N ILE A 508 -17.74 12.44 12.22
CA ILE A 508 -17.70 12.84 13.64
C ILE A 508 -19.04 12.59 14.32
N PHE A 509 -20.16 13.07 13.76
CA PHE A 509 -21.47 12.89 14.36
C PHE A 509 -21.87 11.40 14.44
N GLY A 510 -21.65 10.61 13.39
CA GLY A 510 -21.88 9.16 13.44
C GLY A 510 -20.99 8.45 14.46
N SER A 511 -19.73 8.89 14.61
CA SER A 511 -18.81 8.35 15.62
C SER A 511 -19.19 8.70 17.06
N LEU A 512 -19.82 9.86 17.29
CA LEU A 512 -20.23 10.33 18.62
C LEU A 512 -21.62 9.84 19.03
N LEU A 513 -22.57 9.73 18.10
CA LEU A 513 -23.94 9.31 18.36
C LEU A 513 -24.07 7.79 18.51
N TYR A 514 -23.29 7.01 17.75
CA TYR A 514 -23.36 5.56 17.80
C TYR A 514 -22.38 4.98 18.84
N SER A 515 -22.89 4.16 19.75
CA SER A 515 -22.06 3.45 20.73
C SER A 515 -21.52 2.13 20.14
N PRO A 516 -20.21 2.01 19.83
CA PRO A 516 -19.64 0.81 19.22
C PRO A 516 -19.78 -0.41 20.13
N HIS A 517 -19.94 -1.59 19.53
CA HIS A 517 -20.11 -2.85 20.26
C HIS A 517 -18.80 -3.29 20.95
N LYS A 518 -18.86 -4.21 21.92
CA LYS A 518 -17.67 -4.60 22.72
C LYS A 518 -16.55 -5.18 21.86
N ALA A 519 -16.89 -5.99 20.85
CA ALA A 519 -15.94 -6.54 19.88
C ALA A 519 -15.21 -5.45 19.08
N GLU A 520 -15.97 -4.49 18.53
CA GLU A 520 -15.43 -3.35 17.78
C GLU A 520 -14.49 -2.48 18.65
N ARG A 521 -14.84 -2.25 19.93
CA ARG A 521 -13.97 -1.53 20.88
C ARG A 521 -12.66 -2.26 21.11
N ASN A 522 -12.71 -3.58 21.34
CA ASN A 522 -11.52 -4.40 21.55
C ASN A 522 -10.60 -4.37 20.31
N LEU A 523 -11.15 -4.63 19.12
CA LEU A 523 -10.41 -4.58 17.86
C LEU A 523 -9.83 -3.18 17.60
N SER A 524 -10.58 -2.12 17.89
CA SER A 524 -10.08 -0.74 17.78
C SER A 524 -8.87 -0.50 18.69
N THR A 525 -8.91 -0.99 19.93
CA THR A 525 -7.76 -0.88 20.85
C THR A 525 -6.57 -1.73 20.43
N GLU A 526 -6.80 -2.93 19.91
CA GLU A 526 -5.76 -3.81 19.38
C GLU A 526 -5.07 -3.17 18.17
N PHE A 527 -5.84 -2.67 17.21
CA PHE A 527 -5.37 -1.97 16.02
C PHE A 527 -4.58 -0.69 16.35
N LEU A 528 -4.98 0.06 17.39
CA LEU A 528 -4.23 1.24 17.84
C LEU A 528 -2.96 0.87 18.64
N CYS A 529 -2.92 -0.30 19.28
CA CYS A 529 -1.72 -0.82 19.92
C CYS A 529 -0.72 -1.39 18.90
N SER A 530 -1.19 -2.06 17.85
CA SER A 530 -0.36 -2.64 16.78
C SER A 530 0.50 -1.59 16.05
N MET A 531 0.00 -0.36 15.95
CA MET A 531 0.71 0.79 15.36
C MET A 531 1.93 1.27 16.16
N LYS A 532 2.12 0.79 17.40
CA LYS A 532 3.27 1.15 18.25
C LYS A 532 4.31 0.04 18.19
N PRO A 533 5.62 0.37 18.20
CA PRO A 533 6.65 -0.65 18.35
C PRO A 533 6.50 -1.31 19.72
N ALA A 534 5.96 -2.53 19.75
CA ALA A 534 5.99 -3.36 20.94
C ALA A 534 7.46 -3.71 21.27
N PRO A 535 7.88 -3.69 22.54
CA PRO A 535 9.10 -4.39 22.91
C PRO A 535 8.93 -5.87 22.54
N THR A 536 9.99 -6.50 22.01
CA THR A 536 9.99 -7.91 21.64
C THR A 536 9.93 -8.80 22.88
N GLN A 537 8.74 -8.91 23.49
CA GLN A 537 8.44 -9.93 24.47
C GLN A 537 8.37 -11.26 23.74
N ARG A 538 9.46 -12.03 23.81
CA ARG A 538 9.42 -13.47 23.56
C ARG A 538 8.32 -14.05 24.43
N ALA A 539 7.37 -14.74 23.83
CA ALA A 539 6.33 -15.45 24.58
C ALA A 539 7.02 -16.35 25.62
N ARG A 540 6.81 -16.08 26.91
CA ARG A 540 7.21 -17.01 27.96
C ARG A 540 6.23 -18.18 27.91
N PRO A 541 6.68 -19.44 27.82
CA PRO A 541 5.80 -20.59 27.91
C PRO A 541 5.31 -20.73 29.36
N THR A 542 4.18 -20.09 29.68
CA THR A 542 3.42 -20.38 30.90
C THR A 542 2.75 -21.74 30.69
N GLY A 543 3.36 -22.79 31.23
CA GLY A 543 2.95 -24.16 30.99
C GLY A 543 1.52 -24.45 31.42
N LEU A 544 0.77 -25.09 30.52
CA LEU A 544 -0.40 -25.92 30.78
C LEU A 544 -0.20 -27.23 30.04
N ASP A 545 -0.75 -28.33 30.56
CA ASP A 545 -0.43 -29.68 30.10
C ASP A 545 -0.68 -29.89 28.59
N ARG A 546 0.24 -30.61 27.94
CA ARG A 546 0.13 -30.98 26.53
C ARG A 546 -0.83 -32.17 26.39
N TYR A 547 -2.09 -31.90 26.06
CA TYR A 547 -3.12 -32.93 25.91
C TYR A 547 -3.80 -32.95 24.53
N ILE A 548 -3.56 -31.95 23.68
CA ILE A 548 -4.27 -31.78 22.40
C ILE A 548 -3.47 -32.49 21.29
N PRO A 549 -4.03 -33.48 20.58
CA PRO A 549 -3.31 -34.18 19.51
C PRO A 549 -3.00 -33.23 18.34
N LEU A 550 -1.74 -33.22 17.89
CA LEU A 550 -1.31 -32.33 16.81
C LEU A 550 -1.84 -32.77 15.44
N ASP A 551 -1.85 -34.08 15.16
CA ASP A 551 -2.17 -34.64 13.85
C ASP A 551 -3.61 -34.33 13.40
N ASP A 552 -4.59 -34.40 14.31
CA ASP A 552 -5.99 -34.06 14.03
C ASP A 552 -6.14 -32.59 13.62
N LYS A 553 -5.43 -31.69 14.31
CA LYS A 553 -5.47 -30.24 14.03
C LYS A 553 -4.66 -29.85 12.79
N LEU A 554 -3.61 -30.59 12.45
CA LEU A 554 -2.95 -30.46 11.15
C LEU A 554 -3.88 -30.89 9.99
N ASN A 555 -4.65 -31.96 10.15
CA ASN A 555 -5.61 -32.41 9.13
C ASN A 555 -6.78 -31.42 8.94
N GLU A 556 -7.35 -30.89 10.04
CA GLU A 556 -8.36 -29.81 9.98
C GLU A 556 -7.80 -28.58 9.25
N ALA A 557 -6.59 -28.15 9.62
CA ALA A 557 -5.91 -27.00 9.03
C ALA A 557 -5.56 -27.21 7.55
N GLN A 558 -5.09 -28.39 7.16
CA GLN A 558 -4.80 -28.74 5.77
C GLN A 558 -6.06 -28.68 4.91
N THR A 559 -7.16 -29.29 5.37
CA THR A 559 -8.45 -29.29 4.67
C THR A 559 -8.96 -27.86 4.43
N LEU A 560 -8.81 -26.99 5.44
CA LEU A 560 -9.20 -25.60 5.34
C LEU A 560 -8.28 -24.81 4.40
N LEU A 561 -6.95 -24.95 4.51
CA LEU A 561 -5.99 -24.26 3.64
C LEU A 561 -6.12 -24.72 2.18
N GLU A 562 -6.29 -26.01 1.89
CA GLU A 562 -6.52 -26.55 0.53
C GLU A 562 -7.83 -26.04 -0.11
N THR A 563 -8.77 -25.51 0.67
CA THR A 563 -9.97 -24.84 0.13
C THR A 563 -9.65 -23.48 -0.51
N TYR A 564 -8.48 -22.88 -0.21
CA TYR A 564 -8.09 -21.52 -0.62
C TYR A 564 -6.67 -21.42 -1.24
N LEU A 565 -5.82 -22.43 -1.08
CA LEU A 565 -4.42 -22.46 -1.48
C LEU A 565 -4.09 -23.76 -2.23
N ASN A 566 -3.07 -23.72 -3.11
CA ASN A 566 -2.56 -24.93 -3.77
C ASN A 566 -1.89 -25.87 -2.76
N ILE A 567 -2.02 -27.18 -2.99
CA ILE A 567 -1.52 -28.27 -2.13
C ILE A 567 -0.06 -28.07 -1.70
N ASP A 568 0.84 -27.69 -2.61
CA ASP A 568 2.26 -27.50 -2.29
C ASP A 568 2.47 -26.32 -1.32
N LYS A 569 1.77 -25.19 -1.54
CA LYS A 569 1.79 -24.04 -0.63
C LYS A 569 1.17 -24.35 0.73
N THR A 570 0.13 -25.18 0.77
CA THR A 570 -0.47 -25.62 2.04
C THR A 570 0.54 -26.42 2.86
N LYS A 571 1.30 -27.32 2.22
CA LYS A 571 2.38 -28.06 2.90
C LYS A 571 3.49 -27.14 3.40
N ASP A 572 3.98 -26.23 2.56
CA ASP A 572 5.03 -25.28 2.95
C ASP A 572 4.57 -24.39 4.12
N ALA A 573 3.33 -23.91 4.10
CA ALA A 573 2.77 -23.09 5.17
C ALA A 573 2.61 -23.89 6.49
N LEU A 574 2.14 -25.13 6.44
CA LEU A 574 2.02 -25.98 7.64
C LEU A 574 3.39 -26.38 8.20
N LEU A 575 4.38 -26.64 7.34
CA LEU A 575 5.77 -26.86 7.76
C LEU A 575 6.33 -25.61 8.46
N GLN A 576 6.19 -24.43 7.85
CA GLN A 576 6.66 -23.19 8.44
C GLN A 576 6.00 -22.87 9.79
N ILE A 577 4.67 -23.07 9.90
CA ILE A 577 3.94 -22.89 11.16
C ILE A 577 4.43 -23.87 12.25
N THR A 578 4.66 -25.15 11.90
CA THR A 578 5.09 -26.16 12.88
C THR A 578 6.57 -26.00 13.30
N GLU A 579 7.42 -25.46 12.43
CA GLU A 579 8.79 -25.04 12.75
C GLU A 579 8.83 -23.80 13.66
N ASP A 580 8.10 -22.73 13.32
CA ASP A 580 8.03 -21.49 14.09
C ASP A 580 7.51 -21.73 15.53
N LEU A 581 6.52 -22.63 15.68
CA LEU A 581 5.98 -23.05 16.98
C LEU A 581 6.86 -24.08 17.72
N GLN A 582 7.94 -24.56 17.09
CA GLN A 582 8.81 -25.62 17.62
C GLN A 582 8.03 -26.88 18.05
N VAL A 583 6.99 -27.26 17.29
CA VAL A 583 6.15 -28.44 17.53
C VAL A 583 6.44 -29.59 16.57
N THR A 584 7.36 -29.40 15.62
CA THR A 584 7.90 -30.46 14.74
C THR A 584 8.31 -31.70 15.55
N GLY A 585 7.61 -32.82 15.33
CA GLY A 585 7.84 -34.09 16.03
C GLY A 585 7.18 -34.26 17.40
N LYS A 586 6.36 -33.31 17.88
CA LYS A 586 5.52 -33.50 19.08
C LYS A 586 4.18 -34.12 18.70
N SER A 587 3.74 -35.15 19.44
CA SER A 587 2.39 -35.73 19.24
C SER A 587 1.26 -34.90 19.88
N HIS A 588 1.57 -34.11 20.92
CA HIS A 588 0.60 -33.31 21.65
C HIS A 588 1.10 -31.88 21.88
N ILE A 589 0.18 -30.92 21.79
CA ILE A 589 0.40 -29.50 22.04
C ILE A 589 -0.42 -28.98 23.23
N ALA A 590 0.03 -27.88 23.83
CA ALA A 590 -0.68 -27.16 24.88
C ALA A 590 -1.73 -26.21 24.30
N ILE A 591 -2.71 -25.80 25.11
CA ILE A 591 -3.79 -24.89 24.67
C ILE A 591 -3.29 -23.52 24.18
N ILE A 592 -2.12 -23.07 24.66
CA ILE A 592 -1.45 -21.82 24.20
C ILE A 592 -0.73 -22.04 22.86
N GLU A 593 -0.07 -23.20 22.69
CA GLU A 593 0.50 -23.62 21.39
C GLU A 593 -0.63 -23.75 20.34
N LEU A 594 -1.83 -24.22 20.74
CA LEU A 594 -3.03 -24.27 19.89
C LEU A 594 -3.59 -22.88 19.52
N LEU A 595 -3.68 -21.94 20.49
CA LEU A 595 -4.12 -20.56 20.22
C LEU A 595 -3.20 -19.89 19.18
N GLU A 596 -1.89 -20.03 19.38
CA GLU A 596 -0.90 -19.43 18.48
C GLU A 596 -0.90 -20.12 17.10
N PHE A 597 -1.11 -21.43 17.04
CA PHE A 597 -1.36 -22.16 15.79
C PHE A 597 -2.57 -21.62 15.02
N HIS A 598 -3.71 -21.40 15.68
CA HIS A 598 -4.88 -20.77 15.04
C HIS A 598 -4.58 -19.34 14.58
N ARG A 599 -3.87 -18.55 15.38
CA ARG A 599 -3.47 -17.18 15.04
C ARG A 599 -2.59 -17.17 13.79
N MET A 600 -1.64 -18.11 13.68
CA MET A 600 -0.78 -18.26 12.52
C MET A 600 -1.54 -18.77 11.29
N LEU A 601 -2.52 -19.67 11.46
CA LEU A 601 -3.36 -20.14 10.36
C LEU A 601 -4.25 -19.03 9.79
N GLU A 602 -4.92 -18.27 10.67
CA GLU A 602 -5.71 -17.08 10.29
C GLU A 602 -4.83 -16.06 9.56
N HIS A 603 -3.58 -15.90 9.99
CA HIS A 603 -2.60 -14.98 9.41
C HIS A 603 -2.09 -15.43 8.03
N VAL A 604 -1.98 -16.74 7.75
CA VAL A 604 -1.71 -17.27 6.40
C VAL A 604 -2.91 -17.07 5.48
N LEU A 605 -4.12 -17.36 5.95
CA LEU A 605 -5.36 -17.12 5.20
C LEU A 605 -5.59 -15.62 4.93
N ALA A 606 -5.28 -14.74 5.89
CA ALA A 606 -5.42 -13.30 5.73
C ALA A 606 -4.54 -12.76 4.59
N GLY A 607 -3.39 -13.40 4.32
CA GLY A 607 -2.54 -13.08 3.17
C GLY A 607 -3.22 -13.37 1.83
N SER A 608 -3.89 -14.51 1.70
CA SER A 608 -4.51 -14.95 0.44
C SER A 608 -5.90 -14.38 0.17
N ILE A 609 -6.75 -14.28 1.20
CA ILE A 609 -8.18 -13.87 1.09
C ILE A 609 -8.57 -12.61 1.89
N GLY A 610 -7.64 -11.98 2.61
CA GLY A 610 -7.89 -10.78 3.41
C GLY A 610 -8.39 -11.07 4.83
N ALA A 611 -8.10 -10.15 5.77
CA ALA A 611 -8.26 -10.39 7.21
C ALA A 611 -9.72 -10.62 7.68
N ALA A 612 -10.70 -10.06 6.96
CA ALA A 612 -12.12 -10.27 7.26
C ALA A 612 -12.59 -11.69 6.87
N SER A 613 -12.28 -12.12 5.63
CA SER A 613 -12.67 -13.43 5.12
C SER A 613 -11.90 -14.58 5.77
N ALA A 614 -10.63 -14.36 6.12
CA ALA A 614 -9.83 -15.33 6.87
C ALA A 614 -10.42 -15.68 8.23
N HIS A 615 -10.84 -14.69 9.01
CA HIS A 615 -11.44 -14.91 10.33
C HIS A 615 -12.73 -15.75 10.26
N LYS A 616 -13.57 -15.46 9.26
CA LYS A 616 -14.82 -16.18 8.99
C LYS A 616 -14.58 -17.60 8.48
N ALA A 617 -13.53 -17.82 7.68
CA ALA A 617 -13.10 -19.15 7.28
C ALA A 617 -12.65 -19.98 8.50
N MET A 618 -11.85 -19.38 9.39
CA MET A 618 -11.41 -19.99 10.65
C MET A 618 -12.59 -20.35 11.57
N GLU A 619 -13.51 -19.41 11.81
CA GLU A 619 -14.68 -19.61 12.69
C GLU A 619 -15.64 -20.69 12.16
N SER A 620 -15.73 -20.85 10.84
CA SER A 620 -16.61 -21.86 10.22
C SER A 620 -15.95 -23.23 10.02
N GLY A 621 -14.63 -23.27 9.83
CA GLY A 621 -13.88 -24.48 9.48
C GLY A 621 -13.13 -25.16 10.64
N ILE A 622 -12.76 -24.45 11.72
CA ILE A 622 -12.05 -25.03 12.86
C ILE A 622 -12.88 -24.92 14.13
N ARG A 623 -13.14 -26.06 14.78
CA ARG A 623 -13.96 -26.12 16.00
C ARG A 623 -13.11 -26.44 17.21
N TYR A 624 -13.23 -25.60 18.24
CA TYR A 624 -12.75 -25.91 19.58
C TYR A 624 -13.63 -26.96 20.25
N ASN A 625 -13.01 -27.96 20.84
CA ASN A 625 -13.67 -28.97 21.67
C ASN A 625 -14.18 -28.29 22.98
N PRO A 626 -15.27 -28.73 23.65
CA PRO A 626 -15.81 -28.04 24.83
C PRO A 626 -14.80 -27.84 25.97
N ARG A 627 -13.83 -28.76 26.09
CA ARG A 627 -12.70 -28.66 27.01
C ARG A 627 -11.72 -27.55 26.62
N GLU A 628 -11.32 -27.48 25.35
CA GLU A 628 -10.44 -26.42 24.81
C GLU A 628 -11.08 -25.03 24.98
N ALA A 629 -12.38 -24.92 24.70
CA ALA A 629 -13.13 -23.67 24.88
C ALA A 629 -13.22 -23.25 26.37
N ALA A 630 -13.30 -24.19 27.30
CA ALA A 630 -13.27 -23.92 28.73
C ALA A 630 -11.87 -23.48 29.20
N ASP A 631 -10.81 -24.17 28.77
CA ASP A 631 -9.43 -23.88 29.13
C ASP A 631 -8.96 -22.54 28.54
N LEU A 632 -9.37 -22.22 27.30
CA LEU A 632 -9.20 -20.88 26.71
C LEU A 632 -9.89 -19.80 27.55
N LYS A 633 -11.14 -20.03 27.98
CA LYS A 633 -11.89 -19.07 28.80
C LYS A 633 -11.24 -18.86 30.17
N ALA A 634 -10.62 -19.89 30.75
CA ALA A 634 -9.85 -19.81 31.99
C ALA A 634 -8.53 -19.04 31.82
N LEU A 635 -7.81 -19.24 30.72
CA LEU A 635 -6.63 -18.44 30.37
C LEU A 635 -6.98 -16.96 30.19
N TYR A 636 -8.05 -16.66 29.45
CA TYR A 636 -8.53 -15.29 29.28
C TYR A 636 -8.97 -14.64 30.60
N SER A 637 -9.60 -15.37 31.52
CA SER A 637 -9.95 -14.81 32.83
C SER A 637 -8.73 -14.58 33.72
N HIS A 638 -7.73 -15.47 33.69
CA HIS A 638 -6.47 -15.27 34.42
C HIS A 638 -5.72 -14.04 33.92
N LEU A 639 -5.49 -13.94 32.60
CA LEU A 639 -4.84 -12.79 31.96
C LEU A 639 -5.62 -11.49 32.20
N ALA A 640 -6.95 -11.53 32.18
CA ALA A 640 -7.78 -10.36 32.48
C ALA A 640 -7.64 -9.91 33.95
N VAL A 641 -7.54 -10.83 34.91
CA VAL A 641 -7.30 -10.50 36.33
C VAL A 641 -5.91 -9.89 36.51
N GLU A 642 -4.89 -10.45 35.86
CA GLU A 642 -3.49 -9.98 35.92
C GLU A 642 -3.36 -8.55 35.32
N LEU A 643 -3.99 -8.31 34.17
CA LEU A 643 -4.10 -6.98 33.54
C LEU A 643 -4.95 -5.98 34.34
N THR A 644 -5.88 -6.46 35.17
CA THR A 644 -6.69 -5.62 36.05
C THR A 644 -5.92 -5.26 37.33
N GLN A 645 -5.11 -6.18 37.87
CA GLN A 645 -4.21 -5.89 38.99
C GLN A 645 -3.11 -4.88 38.61
N GLN A 646 -2.63 -4.87 37.36
CA GLN A 646 -1.71 -3.83 36.87
C GLN A 646 -2.35 -2.45 36.64
N ARG A 647 -3.67 -2.29 36.79
CA ARG A 647 -4.39 -1.03 36.49
C ARG A 647 -4.74 -0.13 37.69
N MET A 648 -4.32 -0.49 38.90
CA MET A 648 -4.48 0.32 40.11
C MET A 648 -3.09 0.53 40.73
N PRO A 649 -2.63 1.78 40.90
CA PRO A 649 -3.29 2.68 41.85
C PRO A 649 -3.57 4.09 41.31
N GLY A 650 -4.78 4.60 41.53
CA GLY A 650 -5.06 6.03 41.34
C GLY A 650 -6.46 6.39 40.84
N HIS A 651 -7.51 6.04 41.60
CA HIS A 651 -8.75 6.83 41.65
C HIS A 651 -9.50 6.49 42.95
N GLU A 652 -9.39 7.39 43.92
CA GLU A 652 -10.41 7.64 44.94
C GLU A 652 -10.87 9.09 44.77
N ASP A 653 -12.15 9.34 44.95
CA ASP A 653 -12.80 10.59 44.57
C ASP A 653 -12.34 11.77 45.44
N PHE A 654 -11.94 12.87 44.80
CA PHE A 654 -11.77 14.15 45.47
C PHE A 654 -13.14 14.83 45.62
N ASN A 655 -13.57 15.00 46.87
CA ASN A 655 -14.66 15.90 47.22
C ASN A 655 -14.10 16.91 48.23
N ASP A 656 -14.04 18.19 47.84
CA ASP A 656 -13.33 19.21 48.61
C ASP A 656 -14.06 19.56 49.92
N SER A 657 -13.41 19.28 51.05
CA SER A 657 -13.44 20.17 52.22
C SER A 657 -12.35 19.82 53.26
N GLU A 658 -11.69 20.90 53.73
CA GLU A 658 -10.91 21.01 54.97
C GLU A 658 -9.49 20.41 55.11
N THR A 659 -8.66 21.20 55.82
CA THR A 659 -7.40 20.86 56.51
C THR A 659 -6.14 20.52 55.71
N GLY A 660 -5.38 21.58 55.40
CA GLY A 660 -3.97 21.53 54.99
C GLY A 660 -2.96 21.08 56.06
N SER A 661 -3.32 20.16 56.97
CA SER A 661 -2.40 19.54 57.94
C SER A 661 -2.05 18.08 57.62
N GLN A 662 -2.87 17.36 56.83
CA GLN A 662 -2.61 15.95 56.51
C GLN A 662 -1.49 15.72 55.48
N SER A 663 -1.19 16.71 54.63
CA SER A 663 -0.26 16.57 53.49
C SER A 663 1.16 16.12 53.90
N TYR A 664 1.70 16.67 55.00
CA TYR A 664 3.01 16.28 55.53
C TYR A 664 3.05 14.84 56.07
N GLY A 665 1.94 14.36 56.65
CA GLY A 665 1.83 12.98 57.12
C GLY A 665 1.82 11.97 55.96
N LEU A 666 1.12 12.30 54.87
CA LEU A 666 1.05 11.47 53.67
C LEU A 666 2.41 11.34 52.99
N ILE A 667 3.13 12.45 52.80
CA ILE A 667 4.46 12.47 52.18
C ILE A 667 5.46 11.60 52.97
N ASN A 668 5.45 11.69 54.30
CA ASN A 668 6.36 10.92 55.16
C ASN A 668 6.02 9.41 55.12
N ASN A 669 4.74 9.05 55.01
CA ASN A 669 4.29 7.67 54.82
C ASN A 669 4.69 7.12 53.44
N LEU A 670 4.60 7.94 52.40
CA LEU A 670 5.03 7.59 51.04
C LEU A 670 6.56 7.40 50.97
N GLN A 671 7.35 8.30 51.57
CA GLN A 671 8.80 8.14 51.67
C GLN A 671 9.21 6.85 52.41
N ASN A 672 8.54 6.52 53.51
CA ASN A 672 8.78 5.26 54.23
C ASN A 672 8.39 4.03 53.40
N LYS A 673 7.30 4.08 52.61
CA LYS A 673 6.94 3.00 51.67
C LYS A 673 7.97 2.85 50.54
N ILE A 674 8.43 3.95 49.93
CA ILE A 674 9.47 3.94 48.89
C ILE A 674 10.75 3.30 49.44
N LYS A 675 11.24 3.76 50.59
CA LYS A 675 12.44 3.22 51.25
C LYS A 675 12.32 1.73 51.59
N LYS A 676 11.12 1.27 51.97
CA LYS A 676 10.84 -0.16 52.19
C LYS A 676 10.86 -0.97 50.89
N HIS A 677 10.32 -0.43 49.80
CA HIS A 677 10.37 -1.07 48.48
C HIS A 677 11.79 -1.12 47.91
N GLU A 678 12.60 -0.06 48.06
CA GLU A 678 14.03 -0.07 47.70
C GLU A 678 14.82 -1.16 48.45
N GLN A 679 14.51 -1.40 49.73
CA GLN A 679 15.10 -2.50 50.49
C GLN A 679 14.67 -3.88 49.98
N THR A 680 13.39 -4.05 49.62
CA THR A 680 12.90 -5.31 49.00
C THR A 680 13.58 -5.58 47.67
N ILE A 681 13.71 -4.57 46.81
CA ILE A 681 14.37 -4.67 45.49
C ILE A 681 15.83 -5.12 45.69
N ARG A 682 16.59 -4.46 46.58
CA ARG A 682 17.99 -4.86 46.88
C ARG A 682 18.12 -6.28 47.45
N MET A 683 17.12 -6.80 48.18
CA MET A 683 17.12 -8.22 48.57
C MET A 683 16.88 -9.15 47.39
N GLN A 684 15.97 -8.78 46.48
CA GLN A 684 15.65 -9.57 45.29
C GLN A 684 16.82 -9.58 44.30
N ASP A 685 17.46 -8.45 44.05
CA ASP A 685 18.67 -8.36 43.21
C ASP A 685 19.76 -9.30 43.73
N LYS A 686 20.00 -9.30 45.05
CA LYS A 686 20.98 -10.18 45.70
C LYS A 686 20.60 -11.67 45.65
N GLN A 687 19.30 -11.99 45.63
CA GLN A 687 18.83 -13.37 45.41
C GLN A 687 19.00 -13.80 43.95
N ILE A 688 18.82 -12.89 42.99
CA ILE A 688 19.06 -13.15 41.57
C ILE A 688 20.56 -13.40 41.33
N GLU A 689 21.44 -12.58 41.92
CA GLU A 689 22.89 -12.72 41.82
C GLU A 689 23.41 -14.08 42.37
N ASP A 690 22.88 -14.55 43.52
CA ASP A 690 23.17 -15.89 44.05
C ASP A 690 22.60 -17.02 43.18
N LEU A 691 21.42 -16.83 42.57
CA LEU A 691 20.85 -17.80 41.64
C LEU A 691 21.65 -17.88 40.33
N GLU A 692 22.13 -16.76 39.79
CA GLU A 692 22.98 -16.71 38.59
C GLU A 692 24.31 -17.42 38.84
N ALA A 693 24.98 -17.16 39.97
CA ALA A 693 26.22 -17.84 40.36
C ALA A 693 26.04 -19.38 40.48
N ARG A 694 24.92 -19.83 41.07
CA ARG A 694 24.57 -21.26 41.14
C ARG A 694 24.29 -21.87 39.77
N LEU A 695 23.65 -21.12 38.88
CA LEU A 695 23.31 -21.56 37.52
C LEU A 695 24.59 -21.68 36.66
N GLU A 696 25.51 -20.74 36.78
CA GLU A 696 26.82 -20.80 36.12
C GLU A 696 27.66 -22.00 36.62
N THR A 697 27.66 -22.25 37.93
CA THR A 697 28.30 -23.44 38.53
C THR A 697 27.72 -24.74 37.96
N ARG A 698 26.39 -24.86 37.92
CA ARG A 698 25.67 -25.99 37.27
C ARG A 698 26.03 -26.13 35.79
N TYR A 699 26.22 -25.03 35.07
CA TYR A 699 26.59 -25.05 33.65
C TYR A 699 28.00 -25.62 33.44
N GLN A 700 28.96 -25.24 34.29
CA GLN A 700 30.32 -25.78 34.27
C GLN A 700 30.37 -27.29 34.58
N GLU A 701 29.57 -27.77 35.53
CA GLU A 701 29.42 -29.21 35.80
C GLU A 701 28.89 -29.96 34.58
N VAL A 702 27.77 -29.52 34.00
CA VAL A 702 27.16 -30.15 32.81
C VAL A 702 28.13 -30.14 31.62
N PHE A 703 28.90 -29.07 31.46
CA PHE A 703 29.94 -28.99 30.43
C PHE A 703 31.05 -30.03 30.64
N ARG A 704 31.55 -30.20 31.88
CA ARG A 704 32.56 -31.23 32.20
C ARG A 704 32.04 -32.64 31.93
N THR A 705 30.82 -32.97 32.37
CA THR A 705 30.22 -34.31 32.16
C THR A 705 30.06 -34.63 30.67
N ARG A 706 29.67 -33.64 29.84
CA ARG A 706 29.62 -33.81 28.37
C ARG A 706 30.99 -34.11 27.77
N LEU A 707 32.03 -33.44 28.25
CA LEU A 707 33.41 -33.60 27.78
C LEU A 707 33.98 -34.97 28.15
N GLU A 708 33.67 -35.48 29.34
CA GLU A 708 34.00 -36.86 29.77
C GLU A 708 33.23 -37.90 28.94
N THR A 709 31.93 -37.69 28.70
CA THR A 709 31.10 -38.57 27.86
C THR A 709 31.66 -38.66 26.43
N GLN A 710 32.13 -37.53 25.88
CA GLN A 710 32.72 -37.47 24.56
C GLN A 710 34.07 -38.22 24.47
N LYS A 711 34.93 -38.13 25.50
CA LYS A 711 36.17 -38.92 25.59
C LYS A 711 35.88 -40.42 25.63
N VAL A 712 34.99 -40.86 26.52
CA VAL A 712 34.61 -42.27 26.65
C VAL A 712 34.04 -42.81 25.32
N ARG A 713 33.30 -41.98 24.58
CA ARG A 713 32.79 -42.36 23.26
C ARG A 713 33.91 -42.54 22.22
N GLN A 714 34.89 -41.64 22.17
CA GLN A 714 36.06 -41.78 21.30
C GLN A 714 36.93 -42.99 21.67
N GLU A 715 37.14 -43.27 22.95
CA GLU A 715 37.85 -44.46 23.42
C GLU A 715 37.14 -45.76 23.00
N ASN A 716 35.80 -45.81 23.09
CA ASN A 716 35.02 -46.94 22.62
C ASN A 716 35.08 -47.12 21.08
N GLU A 717 35.08 -46.02 20.31
CA GLU A 717 35.25 -46.08 18.84
C GLU A 717 36.66 -46.55 18.45
N MET A 718 37.71 -46.10 19.15
CA MET A 718 39.08 -46.58 18.97
C MET A 718 39.24 -48.07 19.33
N LEU A 719 38.63 -48.53 20.43
CA LEU A 719 38.63 -49.94 20.84
C LEU A 719 37.90 -50.82 19.81
N LYS A 720 36.77 -50.36 19.25
CA LYS A 720 36.09 -51.07 18.15
C LYS A 720 36.97 -51.22 16.92
N LEU A 721 37.65 -50.15 16.50
CA LEU A 721 38.58 -50.19 15.37
C LEU A 721 39.79 -51.10 15.62
N GLN A 722 40.26 -51.21 16.87
CA GLN A 722 41.29 -52.19 17.23
C GLN A 722 40.78 -53.64 17.15
N ILE A 723 39.55 -53.90 17.62
CA ILE A 723 38.91 -55.22 17.54
C ILE A 723 38.68 -55.62 16.07
N GLU A 724 38.13 -54.73 15.24
CA GLU A 724 37.91 -54.99 13.81
C GLU A 724 39.23 -55.26 13.07
N ASN A 725 40.30 -54.52 13.38
CA ASN A 725 41.64 -54.80 12.82
C ASN A 725 42.22 -56.14 13.31
N SER A 726 41.98 -56.55 14.56
CA SER A 726 42.44 -57.87 15.04
C SER A 726 41.71 -59.03 14.36
N LEU A 727 40.40 -58.88 14.13
CA LEU A 727 39.57 -59.89 13.42
C LEU A 727 39.93 -60.02 11.93
N MET A 728 40.51 -58.99 11.31
CA MET A 728 41.02 -59.06 9.94
C MET A 728 42.33 -59.85 9.81
N ILE A 729 43.04 -60.13 10.92
CA ILE A 729 44.31 -60.88 10.93
C ILE A 729 44.06 -62.40 11.09
N GLU A 730 42.94 -62.81 11.68
CA GLU A 730 42.59 -64.22 11.94
C GLU A 730 41.64 -64.83 10.87
N LYS A 731 41.92 -64.61 9.58
CA LYS A 731 41.23 -65.32 8.49
C LYS A 731 42.15 -66.38 7.86
N PRO A 732 42.01 -67.68 8.17
CA PRO A 732 42.86 -68.73 7.59
C PRO A 732 42.55 -68.96 6.10
N LEU A 733 43.57 -69.39 5.36
CA LEU A 733 43.39 -70.06 4.07
C LEU A 733 42.67 -71.40 4.30
N ASP A 734 41.76 -71.79 3.41
CA ASP A 734 41.51 -73.21 3.19
C ASP A 734 40.90 -73.57 1.83
N ALA A 735 41.13 -74.83 1.44
CA ALA A 735 40.76 -75.44 0.15
C ALA A 735 40.59 -76.98 0.31
N ASP A 736 39.99 -77.73 -0.62
CA ASP A 736 39.59 -77.37 -1.98
C ASP A 736 38.31 -78.10 -2.46
N VAL A 737 37.81 -77.65 -3.60
CA VAL A 737 37.10 -78.38 -4.68
C VAL A 737 37.37 -79.91 -4.65
N PRO A 738 36.36 -80.82 -4.81
CA PRO A 738 35.61 -80.93 -6.07
C PRO A 738 34.11 -81.35 -6.03
N PRO A 739 33.37 -81.14 -7.14
CA PRO A 739 31.95 -81.49 -7.26
C PRO A 739 31.69 -82.88 -7.85
N PHE A 740 30.57 -83.51 -7.46
CA PHE A 740 30.04 -84.71 -8.13
C PHE A 740 28.52 -84.61 -8.42
N LYS A 741 28.21 -84.57 -9.71
CA LYS A 741 26.98 -85.01 -10.41
C LYS A 741 25.72 -85.29 -9.56
N LYS A 742 24.64 -84.54 -9.80
CA LYS A 742 23.67 -84.91 -10.87
C LYS A 742 22.80 -83.74 -11.31
#